data_AF-A0A7C6KKE1-F1
#
_entry.id   AF-A0A7C6KKE1-F1
#
_cell.length_a   1.000
_cell.length_b   1.000
_cell.length_c   1.000
_cell.angle_alpha   90.00
_cell.angle_beta   90.00
_cell.angle_gamma   90.00
#
_symmetry.space_group_name_H-M   'P 1'
#
loop_
_entity.id
_entity.type
_entity.pdbx_description
1 polymer ?
#
loop_
_entity_poly.entity_id
_entity_poly.type
_entity_poly.pdbx_seq_one_letter_code
_entity_poly.pdbx_strand_id
1 'polypeptide(L)'
;MNGNPLPTAPLSPAVTLLQRDLALGQYLTCWLESGERVAGRAVELGLDHLVIDRPDRRLTVLLDAVVAYLVGESPAARRDKEKASAGPSTLSPVPSPVRPDAGPDGYSRLLREIEQRIESRASRAKIEPRPVSFELDLRTLAGPQAAVAAKGWQQARSMYEYAVRMNETHPRFGRMSEIGRVLLTVHRLYPHIPEITRHLAFIYWCLDGQDRGEALELYRNLARGSYSAAAYLDRAAAALSLGKIGETCTSLEEFFLVLGDRAKKTAAGADPIGNNLTVDSSTGNGLTGDRLLDAWYTYLVCAGQLPAYRPSIGFCHVPARLPSQYRREWVEGAIYLLATHAEVAAATELLSRWYPSGDSRSTPPEEAVSQVWEVVARRLGKISGPGPVLPVPPDPPISSDPIPTDCIDPREWLHARNCHVCGYLVVDHKETLRNELARLLGDHYAYVRTLYWKIREVVSTGGKIELNATDWEKESVKLSRELCRHLLKLHYLSDYNYDKTRSRFHLSVAPNPNGTGNFLLGGWFERYVYLKLNEMLKDNGWVGTCLCNVKIILPVASQCELDVFGMVNGKPVWIECKTNGLSGDLGKYTDIRPYLGVDKELAFAVELDLPEERCGLLTAAFGVTVVNQNQLFAKLQGTLTSLNLSPTEAS
;
A
#
# COMPACT_ATOMS: atom_id res chain seq x y z
N MET A 1 -12.24 73.09 4.91
CA MET A 1 -12.41 72.23 3.72
C MET A 1 -11.25 71.24 3.73
N ASN A 2 -11.42 70.07 4.33
CA ASN A 2 -10.43 69.00 4.30
C ASN A 2 -11.01 67.85 3.48
N GLY A 3 -10.55 67.72 2.23
CA GLY A 3 -10.88 66.59 1.36
C GLY A 3 -10.07 65.38 1.80
N ASN A 4 -10.76 64.30 2.14
CA ASN A 4 -10.16 62.99 2.35
C ASN A 4 -9.40 62.54 1.09
N PRO A 5 -8.22 61.90 1.22
CA PRO A 5 -7.59 61.21 0.10
C PRO A 5 -8.44 60.00 -0.30
N LEU A 6 -8.65 59.82 -1.60
CA LEU A 6 -9.28 58.63 -2.19
C LEU A 6 -8.48 57.35 -1.84
N PRO A 7 -9.15 56.18 -1.71
CA PRO A 7 -8.47 54.93 -1.40
C PRO A 7 -7.65 54.47 -2.61
N THR A 8 -6.36 54.24 -2.42
CA THR A 8 -5.51 53.54 -3.40
C THR A 8 -5.93 52.07 -3.47
N ALA A 9 -6.26 51.61 -4.67
CA ALA A 9 -6.53 50.19 -4.93
C ALA A 9 -5.27 49.35 -4.61
N PRO A 10 -5.40 48.10 -4.13
CA PRO A 10 -4.26 47.24 -3.87
C PRO A 10 -3.55 46.90 -5.19
N LEU A 11 -2.23 47.09 -5.21
CA LEU A 11 -1.38 46.72 -6.35
C LEU A 11 -1.48 45.19 -6.60
N SER A 12 -1.42 44.78 -7.87
CA SER A 12 -1.46 43.36 -8.22
C SER A 12 -0.24 42.62 -7.62
N PRO A 13 -0.36 41.33 -7.25
CA PRO A 13 0.77 40.56 -6.68
C PRO A 13 2.01 40.55 -7.56
N ALA A 14 1.83 40.60 -8.89
CA ALA A 14 2.94 40.66 -9.85
C ALA A 14 3.71 41.98 -9.76
N VAL A 15 3.02 43.09 -9.50
CA VAL A 15 3.63 44.42 -9.33
C VAL A 15 4.45 44.50 -8.04
N THR A 16 3.93 43.95 -6.94
CA THR A 16 4.64 43.92 -5.65
C THR A 16 5.89 43.05 -5.71
N LEU A 17 5.85 41.94 -6.46
CA LEU A 17 7.01 41.09 -6.70
C LEU A 17 8.03 41.78 -7.62
N LEU A 18 7.57 42.46 -8.68
CA LEU A 18 8.45 43.16 -9.62
C LEU A 18 9.20 44.31 -8.94
N GLN A 19 8.54 45.09 -8.07
CA GLN A 19 9.18 46.13 -7.27
C GLN A 19 10.18 45.60 -6.24
N ARG A 20 9.99 44.36 -5.77
CA ARG A 20 10.91 43.72 -4.81
C ARG A 20 12.12 43.08 -5.49
N ASP A 21 11.92 42.49 -6.67
CA ASP A 21 12.88 41.59 -7.28
C ASP A 21 13.70 42.26 -8.42
N LEU A 22 13.34 43.47 -8.87
CA LEU A 22 14.01 44.17 -9.96
C LEU A 22 14.93 45.31 -9.46
N ALA A 23 16.23 45.22 -9.74
CA ALA A 23 17.17 46.32 -9.52
C ALA A 23 17.36 47.18 -10.79
N LEU A 24 17.43 48.51 -10.64
CA LEU A 24 17.70 49.41 -11.76
C LEU A 24 19.03 49.07 -12.43
N GLY A 25 19.02 49.03 -13.75
CA GLY A 25 20.15 48.60 -14.59
C GLY A 25 20.15 47.11 -14.93
N GLN A 26 19.20 46.30 -14.47
CA GLN A 26 19.05 44.91 -14.90
C GLN A 26 18.29 44.79 -16.22
N TYR A 27 18.62 43.77 -17.00
CA TYR A 27 17.90 43.47 -18.23
C TYR A 27 16.67 42.63 -17.88
N LEU A 28 15.51 43.07 -18.35
CA LEU A 28 14.26 42.37 -18.09
C LEU A 28 13.43 42.22 -19.35
N THR A 29 12.52 41.25 -19.32
CA THR A 29 11.47 41.09 -20.32
C THR A 29 10.13 41.03 -19.61
N CYS A 30 9.23 41.95 -19.94
CA CYS A 30 7.85 42.00 -19.48
C CYS A 30 6.89 41.52 -20.56
N TRP A 31 5.78 40.95 -20.13
CA TRP A 31 4.61 40.66 -20.95
C TRP A 31 3.42 41.49 -20.45
N LEU A 32 2.80 42.23 -21.38
CA LEU A 32 1.70 43.13 -21.07
C LEU A 32 0.34 42.46 -21.25
N GLU A 33 -0.70 42.99 -20.63
CA GLU A 33 -2.08 42.51 -20.77
C GLU A 33 -2.58 42.53 -22.22
N SER A 34 -2.05 43.45 -23.04
CA SER A 34 -2.31 43.46 -24.48
C SER A 34 -1.73 42.26 -25.24
N GLY A 35 -0.96 41.40 -24.57
CA GLY A 35 -0.21 40.28 -25.15
C GLY A 35 1.16 40.69 -25.72
N GLU A 36 1.50 41.97 -25.69
CA GLU A 36 2.75 42.48 -26.25
C GLU A 36 3.94 42.22 -25.31
N ARG A 37 5.10 41.87 -25.89
CA ARG A 37 6.33 41.59 -25.14
C ARG A 37 7.31 42.75 -25.20
N VAL A 38 7.72 43.25 -24.04
CA VAL A 38 8.63 44.39 -23.91
C VAL A 38 9.91 43.98 -23.18
N ALA A 39 11.07 44.04 -23.85
CA ALA A 39 12.37 43.74 -23.25
C ALA A 39 13.34 44.93 -23.30
N GLY A 40 14.19 45.07 -22.29
CA GLY A 40 15.22 46.11 -22.26
C GLY A 40 15.78 46.30 -20.86
N ARG A 41 16.55 47.38 -20.66
CA ARG A 41 17.20 47.64 -19.37
C ARG A 41 16.27 48.48 -18.49
N ALA A 42 15.96 48.02 -17.28
CA ALA A 42 15.25 48.86 -16.32
C ALA A 42 16.09 50.09 -16.02
N VAL A 43 15.58 51.29 -16.22
CA VAL A 43 16.32 52.51 -15.88
C VAL A 43 15.62 53.37 -14.83
N GLU A 44 14.30 53.25 -14.73
CA GLU A 44 13.52 53.90 -13.68
C GLU A 44 12.33 53.03 -13.29
N LEU A 45 12.00 52.98 -12.01
CA LEU A 45 10.88 52.22 -11.46
C LEU A 45 10.17 53.09 -10.43
N GLY A 46 8.99 53.59 -10.80
CA GLY A 46 8.07 54.33 -9.95
C GLY A 46 7.06 53.42 -9.25
N LEU A 47 6.16 54.03 -8.48
CA LEU A 47 5.13 53.29 -7.74
C LEU A 47 4.12 52.59 -8.66
N ASP A 48 3.89 53.13 -9.86
CA ASP A 48 2.89 52.68 -10.83
C ASP A 48 3.45 52.48 -12.25
N HIS A 49 4.74 52.74 -12.48
CA HIS A 49 5.34 52.64 -13.81
C HIS A 49 6.79 52.16 -13.78
N LEU A 50 7.23 51.55 -14.89
CA LEU A 50 8.57 51.06 -15.14
C LEU A 50 9.06 51.62 -16.48
N VAL A 51 10.19 52.32 -16.46
CA VAL A 51 10.85 52.82 -17.67
C VAL A 51 11.95 51.85 -18.07
N ILE A 52 11.84 51.38 -19.32
CA ILE A 52 12.75 50.42 -19.93
C ILE A 52 13.50 51.13 -21.06
N ASP A 53 14.83 51.17 -20.93
CA ASP A 53 15.75 51.74 -21.91
C ASP A 53 16.14 50.68 -22.95
N ARG A 54 16.01 51.06 -24.21
CA ARG A 54 16.40 50.26 -25.37
C ARG A 54 17.42 51.03 -26.21
N PRO A 55 18.15 50.35 -27.12
CA PRO A 55 19.17 51.01 -27.93
C PRO A 55 18.65 52.19 -28.79
N ASP A 56 17.35 52.23 -29.09
CA ASP A 56 16.70 53.15 -30.03
C ASP A 56 15.69 54.12 -29.39
N ARG A 57 15.14 53.82 -28.22
CA ARG A 57 14.17 54.67 -27.50
C ARG A 57 13.98 54.25 -26.03
N ARG A 58 13.41 55.14 -25.22
CA ARG A 58 12.89 54.82 -23.88
C ARG A 58 11.40 54.52 -23.92
N LEU A 59 10.98 53.48 -23.20
CA LEU A 59 9.59 53.07 -23.14
C LEU A 59 9.12 53.05 -21.68
N THR A 60 8.05 53.78 -21.39
CA THR A 60 7.39 53.75 -20.06
C THR A 60 6.23 52.77 -20.09
N VAL A 61 6.25 51.81 -19.18
CA VAL A 61 5.25 50.75 -19.03
C VAL A 61 4.53 50.94 -17.70
N LEU A 62 3.21 51.03 -17.70
CA LEU A 62 2.45 51.03 -16.44
C LEU A 62 2.51 49.63 -15.83
N LEU A 63 2.77 49.56 -14.53
CA LEU A 63 3.02 48.29 -13.84
C LEU A 63 1.75 47.42 -13.74
N ASP A 64 0.59 48.03 -13.65
CA ASP A 64 -0.71 47.34 -13.65
C ASP A 64 -0.96 46.56 -14.95
N ALA A 65 -0.42 47.03 -16.07
CA ALA A 65 -0.48 46.34 -17.34
C ALA A 65 0.51 45.17 -17.47
N VAL A 66 1.39 44.92 -16.48
CA VAL A 66 2.39 43.84 -16.53
C VAL A 66 1.83 42.56 -15.91
N VAL A 67 1.65 41.52 -16.73
CA VAL A 67 1.09 40.22 -16.32
C VAL A 67 2.17 39.27 -15.82
N ALA A 68 3.35 39.30 -16.45
CA ALA A 68 4.49 38.48 -16.08
C ALA A 68 5.81 39.18 -16.49
N TYR A 69 6.89 38.86 -15.79
CA TYR A 69 8.22 39.38 -16.09
C TYR A 69 9.32 38.35 -15.80
N LEU A 70 10.45 38.48 -16.50
CA LEU A 70 11.66 37.69 -16.29
C LEU A 70 12.87 38.63 -16.22
N VAL A 71 13.67 38.52 -15.15
CA VAL A 71 14.91 39.28 -14.96
C VAL A 71 16.10 38.38 -15.29
N GLY A 72 17.01 38.83 -16.15
CA GLY A 72 18.12 38.01 -16.63
C GLY A 72 19.31 38.82 -17.14
N GLU A 73 20.42 38.13 -17.44
CA GLU A 73 21.62 38.79 -17.98
C GLU A 73 21.53 38.99 -19.49
N SER A 74 22.10 40.10 -19.97
CA SER A 74 22.10 40.46 -21.39
C SER A 74 22.73 39.34 -22.24
N PRO A 75 22.13 38.98 -23.39
CA PRO A 75 22.61 37.91 -24.27
C PRO A 75 24.07 38.06 -24.73
N ALA A 76 24.65 39.26 -24.68
CA ALA A 76 26.00 39.55 -25.13
C ALA A 76 27.09 39.04 -24.15
N ALA A 77 26.84 39.00 -22.84
CA ALA A 77 27.86 38.71 -21.83
C ALA A 77 28.25 37.22 -21.72
N ARG A 78 27.48 36.31 -22.34
CA ARG A 78 27.77 34.86 -22.35
C ARG A 78 28.87 34.44 -23.33
N ARG A 79 29.24 35.27 -24.31
CA ARG A 79 30.19 34.88 -25.38
C ARG A 79 31.67 34.98 -25.02
N ASP A 80 32.05 35.74 -24.00
CA ASP A 80 33.47 36.04 -23.74
C ASP A 80 34.15 35.09 -22.74
N LYS A 81 33.37 34.29 -22.00
CA LYS A 81 33.91 33.33 -21.00
C LYS A 81 34.35 31.98 -21.59
N GLU A 82 33.96 31.65 -22.82
CA GLU A 82 34.32 30.38 -23.49
C GLU A 82 35.67 30.39 -24.22
N LYS A 83 36.36 31.54 -24.33
CA LYS A 83 37.57 31.68 -25.17
C LYS A 83 38.92 31.44 -24.49
N ALA A 84 39.00 31.17 -23.18
CA ALA A 84 40.27 31.29 -22.45
C ALA A 84 41.05 29.98 -22.18
N SER A 85 40.59 28.78 -22.58
CA SER A 85 41.35 27.55 -22.28
C SER A 85 41.24 26.44 -23.34
N ALA A 86 42.02 26.54 -24.42
CA ALA A 86 42.52 25.37 -25.15
C ALA A 86 43.69 25.79 -26.08
N GLY A 87 44.89 25.26 -25.81
CA GLY A 87 46.00 25.24 -26.77
C GLY A 87 46.02 23.93 -27.58
N PRO A 88 46.71 23.88 -28.74
CA PRO A 88 46.34 22.99 -29.84
C PRO A 88 47.37 21.91 -30.19
N SER A 89 46.94 20.96 -31.04
CA SER A 89 47.69 20.27 -32.14
C SER A 89 47.50 18.74 -32.08
N THR A 90 47.19 18.00 -33.15
CA THR A 90 47.12 18.29 -34.60
C THR A 90 46.42 17.12 -35.33
N LEU A 91 45.49 17.48 -36.25
CA LEU A 91 45.19 16.95 -37.61
C LEU A 91 45.28 15.42 -37.85
N SER A 92 44.33 14.69 -38.45
CA SER A 92 43.12 14.97 -39.26
C SER A 92 42.44 13.59 -39.57
N PRO A 93 41.23 13.49 -40.15
CA PRO A 93 40.00 13.19 -39.43
C PRO A 93 39.46 11.77 -39.69
N VAL A 94 39.09 11.08 -38.61
CA VAL A 94 38.10 9.98 -38.60
C VAL A 94 36.74 10.63 -38.27
N PRO A 95 35.59 10.16 -38.82
CA PRO A 95 34.35 10.93 -38.80
C PRO A 95 33.88 11.24 -37.37
N SER A 96 33.44 12.49 -37.16
CA SER A 96 32.87 12.95 -35.90
C SER A 96 31.69 12.08 -35.43
N PRO A 97 31.53 11.91 -34.10
CA PRO A 97 30.47 11.11 -33.53
C PRO A 97 29.12 11.77 -33.81
N VAL A 98 28.26 11.00 -34.47
CA VAL A 98 26.86 11.31 -34.77
C VAL A 98 26.12 11.63 -33.46
N ARG A 99 25.41 12.77 -33.43
CA ARG A 99 24.38 13.08 -32.42
C ARG A 99 23.44 11.87 -32.31
N PRO A 100 22.98 11.44 -31.12
CA PRO A 100 21.96 10.41 -31.08
C PRO A 100 20.74 10.93 -31.84
N ASP A 101 20.44 10.29 -32.97
CA ASP A 101 19.23 10.56 -33.73
C ASP A 101 18.04 10.40 -32.79
N ALA A 102 17.05 11.29 -32.91
CA ALA A 102 15.75 11.18 -32.26
C ALA A 102 14.90 10.02 -32.85
N GLY A 103 15.56 8.95 -33.29
CA GLY A 103 14.99 7.69 -33.73
C GLY A 103 15.04 6.61 -32.64
N PRO A 104 14.49 5.41 -32.91
CA PRO A 104 14.42 4.29 -31.98
C PRO A 104 15.76 3.91 -31.31
N ASP A 105 16.87 4.17 -31.99
CA ASP A 105 18.23 3.84 -31.52
C ASP A 105 18.74 4.80 -30.41
N GLY A 106 18.26 6.05 -30.37
CA GLY A 106 18.66 7.04 -29.37
C GLY A 106 18.11 6.72 -27.97
N TYR A 107 16.83 6.35 -27.89
CA TYR A 107 16.18 5.96 -26.63
C TYR A 107 16.64 4.58 -26.12
N SER A 108 16.99 3.67 -27.03
CA SER A 108 17.61 2.39 -26.69
C SER A 108 18.99 2.55 -26.03
N ARG A 109 19.76 3.58 -26.42
CA ARG A 109 21.02 3.94 -25.74
C ARG A 109 20.76 4.57 -24.37
N LEU A 110 19.79 5.48 -24.27
CA LEU A 110 19.40 6.12 -23.01
C LEU A 110 18.91 5.11 -21.96
N LEU A 111 18.15 4.09 -22.38
CA LEU A 111 17.68 3.04 -21.49
C LEU A 111 18.85 2.23 -20.90
N ARG A 112 19.85 1.86 -21.72
CA ARG A 112 21.07 1.19 -21.24
C ARG A 112 21.87 2.05 -20.27
N GLU A 113 21.94 3.37 -20.49
CA GLU A 113 22.60 4.29 -19.55
C GLU A 113 21.86 4.34 -18.20
N ILE A 114 20.53 4.30 -18.21
CA ILE A 114 19.70 4.25 -17.00
C ILE A 114 19.92 2.93 -16.26
N GLU A 115 19.90 1.79 -16.96
CA GLU A 115 20.17 0.46 -16.42
C GLU A 115 21.53 0.43 -15.69
N GLN A 116 22.61 0.86 -16.35
CA GLN A 116 23.95 0.88 -15.76
C GLN A 116 24.06 1.77 -14.51
N ARG A 117 23.38 2.93 -14.49
CA ARG A 117 23.35 3.80 -13.30
C ARG A 117 22.63 3.14 -12.14
N ILE A 118 21.49 2.49 -12.40
CA ILE A 118 20.70 1.81 -11.38
C ILE A 118 21.45 0.62 -10.81
N GLU A 119 22.05 -0.22 -11.64
CA GLU A 119 22.89 -1.35 -11.20
C GLU A 119 24.09 -0.88 -10.37
N SER A 120 24.77 0.19 -10.78
CA SER A 120 25.90 0.78 -10.04
C SER A 120 25.49 1.40 -8.70
N ARG A 121 24.28 1.93 -8.60
CA ARG A 121 23.77 2.52 -7.35
C ARG A 121 23.24 1.43 -6.41
N ALA A 122 22.55 0.44 -6.94
CA ALA A 122 22.03 -0.68 -6.16
C ALA A 122 23.14 -1.57 -5.59
N SER A 123 24.26 -1.74 -6.29
CA SER A 123 25.42 -2.47 -5.75
C SER A 123 26.07 -1.79 -4.52
N ARG A 124 25.78 -0.50 -4.32
CA ARG A 124 26.22 0.29 -3.16
C ARG A 124 25.12 0.54 -2.13
N ALA A 125 23.86 0.32 -2.51
CA ALA A 125 22.72 0.50 -1.61
C ALA A 125 22.79 -0.53 -0.48
N LYS A 126 22.61 -0.08 0.76
CA LYS A 126 22.61 -0.95 1.94
C LYS A 126 21.40 -0.66 2.81
N ILE A 127 20.45 -1.59 2.82
CA ILE A 127 19.40 -1.61 3.83
C ILE A 127 19.78 -2.61 4.92
N GLU A 128 19.89 -2.12 6.14
CA GLU A 128 20.16 -2.90 7.35
C GLU A 128 19.12 -2.51 8.41
N PRO A 129 18.68 -3.44 9.27
CA PRO A 129 17.81 -3.10 10.38
C PRO A 129 18.43 -1.99 11.22
N ARG A 130 17.60 -1.03 11.62
CA ARG A 130 18.06 0.15 12.34
C ARG A 130 18.64 -0.25 13.71
N PRO A 131 19.78 0.32 14.12
CA PRO A 131 20.29 0.17 15.47
C PRO A 131 19.24 0.53 16.52
N VAL A 132 19.32 -0.14 17.66
CA VAL A 132 18.38 0.06 18.76
C VAL A 132 18.98 0.98 19.81
N SER A 133 18.16 1.93 20.30
CA SER A 133 18.44 2.73 21.48
C SER A 133 17.64 2.17 22.64
N PHE A 134 18.32 1.81 23.74
CA PHE A 134 17.72 1.22 24.94
C PHE A 134 16.96 2.26 25.81
N GLU A 135 16.17 3.09 25.17
CA GLU A 135 15.31 4.09 25.76
C GLU A 135 13.90 3.50 25.85
N LEU A 136 13.55 2.98 27.04
CA LEU A 136 12.22 2.45 27.34
C LEU A 136 11.69 3.18 28.57
N ASP A 137 10.47 3.71 28.48
CA ASP A 137 9.77 4.20 29.67
C ASP A 137 9.41 3.01 30.54
N LEU A 138 10.18 2.77 31.60
CA LEU A 138 9.99 1.64 32.51
C LEU A 138 8.63 1.66 33.21
N ARG A 139 7.89 2.78 33.21
CA ARG A 139 6.51 2.84 33.72
C ARG A 139 5.54 2.01 32.89
N THR A 140 5.90 1.69 31.64
CA THR A 140 5.13 0.77 30.77
C THR A 140 5.18 -0.67 31.26
N LEU A 141 6.16 -1.04 32.09
CA LEU A 141 6.25 -2.34 32.74
C LEU A 141 5.35 -2.35 33.98
N ALA A 142 4.12 -2.84 33.83
CA ALA A 142 3.16 -2.96 34.93
C ALA A 142 3.06 -4.40 35.46
N GLY A 143 2.69 -4.56 36.73
CA GLY A 143 2.37 -5.85 37.35
C GLY A 143 3.50 -6.48 38.18
N PRO A 144 3.27 -7.69 38.73
CA PRO A 144 4.15 -8.31 39.74
C PRO A 144 5.58 -8.57 39.27
N GLN A 145 5.79 -8.67 37.95
CA GLN A 145 7.09 -8.98 37.34
C GLN A 145 7.82 -7.74 36.81
N ALA A 146 7.27 -6.53 37.02
CA ALA A 146 7.84 -5.29 36.50
C ALA A 146 9.28 -5.05 36.97
N ALA A 147 9.57 -5.31 38.25
CA ALA A 147 10.92 -5.15 38.81
C ALA A 147 11.94 -6.11 38.17
N VAL A 148 11.52 -7.35 37.87
CA VAL A 148 12.37 -8.36 37.21
C VAL A 148 12.64 -7.95 35.77
N ALA A 149 11.61 -7.55 35.03
CA ALA A 149 11.75 -7.08 33.66
C ALA A 149 12.58 -5.80 33.55
N ALA A 150 12.39 -4.83 34.45
CA ALA A 150 13.18 -3.61 34.49
C ALA A 150 14.67 -3.90 34.75
N LYS A 151 14.98 -4.83 35.65
CA LYS A 151 16.36 -5.27 35.90
C LYS A 151 16.95 -5.96 34.67
N GLY A 152 16.21 -6.85 34.03
CA GLY A 152 16.62 -7.51 32.78
C GLY A 152 16.87 -6.51 31.65
N TRP A 153 15.99 -5.51 31.49
CA TRP A 153 16.14 -4.45 30.50
C TRP A 153 17.41 -3.62 30.72
N GLN A 154 17.66 -3.19 31.96
CA GLN A 154 18.87 -2.44 32.31
C GLN A 154 20.14 -3.27 32.14
N GLN A 155 20.10 -4.56 32.47
CA GLN A 155 21.20 -5.47 32.23
C GLN A 155 21.52 -5.60 30.74
N ALA A 156 20.50 -5.84 29.91
CA ALA A 156 20.67 -5.92 28.45
C ALA A 156 21.23 -4.62 27.87
N ARG A 157 20.76 -3.45 28.36
CA ARG A 157 21.27 -2.14 28.00
C ARG A 157 22.77 -2.01 28.28
N SER A 158 23.20 -2.26 29.52
CA SER A 158 24.61 -2.14 29.89
C SER A 158 25.51 -3.09 29.09
N MET A 159 25.05 -4.31 28.82
CA MET A 159 25.78 -5.28 28.00
C MET A 159 25.89 -4.83 26.54
N TYR A 160 24.83 -4.27 25.98
CA TYR A 160 24.82 -3.75 24.62
C TYR A 160 25.71 -2.50 24.45
N GLU A 161 25.58 -1.52 25.35
CA GLU A 161 26.43 -0.32 25.35
C GLU A 161 27.93 -0.69 25.46
N TYR A 162 28.24 -1.69 26.28
CA TYR A 162 29.59 -2.25 26.36
C TYR A 162 30.03 -2.89 25.03
N ALA A 163 29.20 -3.75 24.44
CA ALA A 163 29.52 -4.43 23.18
C ALA A 163 29.76 -3.43 22.04
N VAL A 164 28.95 -2.37 21.95
CA VAL A 164 29.14 -1.28 20.99
C VAL A 164 30.45 -0.55 21.24
N ARG A 165 30.73 -0.16 22.50
CA ARG A 165 31.97 0.54 22.86
C ARG A 165 33.24 -0.26 22.55
N MET A 166 33.17 -1.58 22.70
CA MET A 166 34.30 -2.48 22.43
C MET A 166 34.35 -2.99 20.98
N ASN A 167 33.40 -2.59 20.12
CA ASN A 167 33.24 -3.11 18.75
C ASN A 167 33.09 -4.65 18.70
N GLU A 168 32.39 -5.20 19.69
CA GLU A 168 32.17 -6.64 19.90
C GLU A 168 30.72 -7.06 19.59
N THR A 169 30.07 -6.37 18.64
CA THR A 169 28.71 -6.67 18.17
C THR A 169 28.66 -7.80 17.14
N HIS A 170 29.81 -8.23 16.61
CA HIS A 170 29.89 -9.33 15.66
C HIS A 170 29.61 -10.69 16.34
N PRO A 171 28.86 -11.63 15.71
CA PRO A 171 28.51 -12.93 16.27
C PRO A 171 29.67 -13.69 16.93
N ARG A 172 30.86 -13.64 16.32
CA ARG A 172 32.12 -14.25 16.81
C ARG A 172 32.48 -13.96 18.28
N PHE A 173 32.00 -12.86 18.86
CA PHE A 173 32.31 -12.47 20.24
C PHE A 173 31.30 -13.03 21.26
N GLY A 174 30.20 -13.66 20.81
CA GLY A 174 29.21 -14.31 21.67
C GLY A 174 28.34 -13.38 22.54
N ARG A 175 28.73 -12.11 22.71
CA ARG A 175 28.02 -11.15 23.58
C ARG A 175 26.58 -10.89 23.16
N MET A 176 26.31 -10.84 21.85
CA MET A 176 24.96 -10.65 21.33
C MET A 176 24.03 -11.80 21.71
N SER A 177 24.53 -13.04 21.80
CA SER A 177 23.74 -14.19 22.26
C SER A 177 23.33 -14.02 23.73
N GLU A 178 24.22 -13.50 24.55
CA GLU A 178 23.96 -13.28 25.98
C GLU A 178 22.95 -12.15 26.20
N ILE A 179 23.07 -11.05 25.45
CA ILE A 179 22.07 -9.97 25.42
C ILE A 179 20.71 -10.53 24.97
N GLY A 180 20.71 -11.37 23.93
CA GLY A 180 19.50 -12.01 23.39
C GLY A 180 18.79 -12.87 24.44
N ARG A 181 19.51 -13.64 25.27
CA ARG A 181 18.90 -14.44 26.35
C ARG A 181 18.23 -13.58 27.42
N VAL A 182 18.87 -12.48 27.80
CA VAL A 182 18.29 -11.53 28.76
C VAL A 182 17.03 -10.89 28.18
N LEU A 183 17.10 -10.40 26.94
CA LEU A 183 15.95 -9.80 26.27
C LEU A 183 14.82 -10.77 25.99
N LEU A 184 15.11 -12.04 25.67
CA LEU A 184 14.09 -13.08 25.51
C LEU A 184 13.30 -13.29 26.81
N THR A 185 13.99 -13.25 27.95
CA THR A 185 13.34 -13.33 29.26
C THR A 185 12.39 -12.14 29.45
N VAL A 186 12.84 -10.92 29.16
CA VAL A 186 12.01 -9.72 29.25
C VAL A 186 10.83 -9.76 28.28
N HIS A 187 11.06 -10.20 27.03
CA HIS A 187 10.03 -10.34 26.00
C HIS A 187 8.97 -11.37 26.36
N ARG A 188 9.33 -12.50 26.99
CA ARG A 188 8.35 -13.50 27.46
C ARG A 188 7.39 -12.94 28.52
N LEU A 189 7.86 -12.00 29.34
CA LEU A 189 7.03 -11.35 30.36
C LEU A 189 6.16 -10.23 29.75
N TYR A 190 6.67 -9.52 28.75
CA TYR A 190 6.01 -8.38 28.10
C TYR A 190 6.05 -8.48 26.57
N PRO A 191 5.41 -9.50 25.95
CA PRO A 191 5.50 -9.72 24.51
C PRO A 191 4.75 -8.68 23.68
N HIS A 192 3.85 -7.93 24.32
CA HIS A 192 3.00 -6.91 23.70
C HIS A 192 3.69 -5.55 23.57
N ILE A 193 4.85 -5.33 24.20
CA ILE A 193 5.57 -4.06 24.11
C ILE A 193 6.43 -4.06 22.83
N PRO A 194 6.15 -3.20 21.83
CA PRO A 194 6.84 -3.20 20.54
C PRO A 194 8.34 -2.91 20.68
N GLU A 195 8.72 -2.02 21.59
CA GLU A 195 10.12 -1.67 21.82
C GLU A 195 10.93 -2.90 22.24
N ILE A 196 10.40 -3.73 23.15
CA ILE A 196 11.08 -4.93 23.63
C ILE A 196 11.26 -5.94 22.50
N THR A 197 10.20 -6.16 21.73
CA THR A 197 10.20 -7.07 20.57
C THR A 197 11.19 -6.59 19.51
N ARG A 198 11.27 -5.28 19.24
CA ARG A 198 12.21 -4.66 18.30
C ARG A 198 13.66 -4.88 18.73
N HIS A 199 13.95 -4.71 20.01
CA HIS A 199 15.29 -4.91 20.54
C HIS A 199 15.71 -6.37 20.43
N LEU A 200 14.82 -7.31 20.77
CA LEU A 200 15.09 -8.73 20.60
C LEU A 200 15.33 -9.09 19.12
N ALA A 201 14.49 -8.58 18.21
CA ALA A 201 14.63 -8.79 16.77
C ALA A 201 15.98 -8.30 16.23
N PHE A 202 16.40 -7.10 16.64
CA PHE A 202 17.70 -6.55 16.22
C PHE A 202 18.86 -7.40 16.73
N ILE A 203 18.82 -7.81 18.00
CA ILE A 203 19.88 -8.64 18.58
C ILE A 203 19.96 -10.00 17.86
N TYR A 204 18.82 -10.63 17.57
CA TYR A 204 18.78 -11.87 16.80
C TYR A 204 19.25 -11.69 15.35
N TRP A 205 18.99 -10.54 14.73
CA TRP A 205 19.51 -10.24 13.40
C TRP A 205 21.04 -10.11 13.40
N CYS A 206 21.62 -9.54 14.46
CA CYS A 206 23.07 -9.48 14.66
C CYS A 206 23.72 -10.85 14.92
N LEU A 207 22.95 -11.93 15.08
CA LEU A 207 23.45 -13.31 15.16
C LEU A 207 23.51 -13.95 13.76
N ASP A 208 24.00 -15.19 13.68
CA ASP A 208 24.11 -15.95 12.43
C ASP A 208 23.13 -17.15 12.42
N GLY A 209 22.77 -17.64 11.23
CA GLY A 209 21.99 -18.88 11.07
C GLY A 209 20.52 -18.74 11.47
N GLN A 210 20.01 -19.71 12.26
CA GLN A 210 18.59 -19.81 12.63
C GLN A 210 18.06 -18.56 13.36
N ASP A 211 18.92 -17.87 14.12
CA ASP A 211 18.54 -16.66 14.85
C ASP A 211 18.12 -15.50 13.92
N ARG A 212 18.68 -15.42 12.70
CA ARG A 212 18.22 -14.42 11.71
C ARG A 212 16.81 -14.72 11.20
N GLY A 213 16.44 -15.99 11.12
CA GLY A 213 15.07 -16.40 10.81
C GLY A 213 14.10 -15.92 11.88
N GLU A 214 14.45 -16.11 13.15
CA GLU A 214 13.67 -15.66 14.30
C GLU A 214 13.56 -14.12 14.35
N ALA A 215 14.65 -13.42 14.02
CA ALA A 215 14.65 -11.97 13.88
C ALA A 215 13.62 -11.48 12.85
N LEU A 216 13.55 -12.14 11.69
CA LEU A 216 12.57 -11.81 10.66
C LEU A 216 11.13 -12.05 11.16
N GLU A 217 10.85 -13.13 11.88
CA GLU A 217 9.51 -13.36 12.45
C GLU A 217 9.12 -12.26 13.45
N LEU A 218 10.05 -11.85 14.32
CA LEU A 218 9.82 -10.74 15.25
C LEU A 218 9.56 -9.42 14.50
N TYR A 219 10.32 -9.13 13.43
CA TYR A 219 10.08 -7.96 12.59
C TYR A 219 8.75 -8.03 11.83
N ARG A 220 8.30 -9.21 11.37
CA ARG A 220 6.96 -9.39 10.79
C ARG A 220 5.86 -9.06 11.78
N ASN A 221 5.99 -9.55 13.01
CA ASN A 221 5.00 -9.29 14.07
C ASN A 221 4.95 -7.80 14.42
N LEU A 222 6.11 -7.13 14.49
CA LEU A 222 6.20 -5.68 14.70
C LEU A 222 5.57 -4.87 13.57
N ALA A 223 5.81 -5.27 12.32
CA ALA A 223 5.24 -4.60 11.15
C ALA A 223 3.70 -4.70 11.16
N ARG A 224 3.15 -5.91 11.43
CA ARG A 224 1.70 -6.16 11.56
C ARG A 224 1.04 -5.37 12.70
N GLY A 225 1.75 -5.18 13.82
CA GLY A 225 1.19 -4.51 15.00
C GLY A 225 1.32 -2.98 14.97
N SER A 226 2.39 -2.43 14.39
CA SER A 226 2.71 -1.00 14.50
C SER A 226 2.26 -0.14 13.31
N TYR A 227 2.08 -0.74 12.12
CA TYR A 227 1.85 -0.02 10.86
C TYR A 227 2.84 1.14 10.63
N SER A 228 4.06 1.01 11.12
CA SER A 228 5.08 2.06 11.01
C SER A 228 6.01 1.80 9.82
N ALA A 229 6.26 2.83 9.00
CA ALA A 229 7.21 2.76 7.88
C ALA A 229 8.56 2.18 8.34
N ALA A 230 9.00 2.61 9.52
CA ALA A 230 10.26 2.21 10.06
C ALA A 230 10.33 0.70 10.42
N ALA A 231 9.21 0.08 10.85
CA ALA A 231 9.14 -1.37 11.08
C ALA A 231 9.15 -2.17 9.75
N TYR A 232 8.48 -1.66 8.71
CA TYR A 232 8.52 -2.27 7.38
C TYR A 232 9.91 -2.23 6.76
N LEU A 233 10.67 -1.14 6.97
CA LEU A 233 12.06 -1.06 6.51
C LEU A 233 12.98 -2.05 7.24
N ASP A 234 12.81 -2.23 8.55
CA ASP A 234 13.61 -3.21 9.30
C ASP A 234 13.28 -4.66 8.87
N ARG A 235 11.99 -4.95 8.62
CA ARG A 235 11.54 -6.22 8.04
C ARG A 235 12.16 -6.46 6.66
N ALA A 236 12.15 -5.45 5.78
CA ALA A 236 12.74 -5.55 4.44
C ALA A 236 14.23 -5.88 4.51
N ALA A 237 14.97 -5.23 5.40
CA ALA A 237 16.39 -5.45 5.59
C ALA A 237 16.70 -6.85 6.17
N ALA A 238 15.91 -7.31 7.15
CA ALA A 238 16.04 -8.66 7.69
C ALA A 238 15.74 -9.72 6.62
N ALA A 239 14.69 -9.54 5.82
CA ALA A 239 14.35 -10.44 4.70
C ALA A 239 15.46 -10.47 3.64
N LEU A 240 16.06 -9.31 3.32
CA LEU A 240 17.14 -9.21 2.36
C LEU A 240 18.38 -9.98 2.83
N SER A 241 18.72 -9.88 4.12
CA SER A 241 19.86 -10.62 4.71
C SER A 241 19.71 -12.14 4.68
N LEU A 242 18.49 -12.65 4.47
CA LEU A 242 18.16 -14.07 4.32
C LEU A 242 17.95 -14.48 2.86
N GLY A 243 18.13 -13.58 1.90
CA GLY A 243 17.88 -13.83 0.48
C GLY A 243 16.40 -13.98 0.11
N LYS A 244 15.46 -13.52 0.97
CA LYS A 244 14.01 -13.60 0.73
C LYS A 244 13.52 -12.44 -0.14
N ILE A 245 13.93 -12.44 -1.41
CA ILE A 245 13.71 -11.33 -2.38
C ILE A 245 12.24 -10.89 -2.48
N GLY A 246 11.28 -11.82 -2.57
CA GLY A 246 9.85 -11.49 -2.65
C GLY A 246 9.32 -10.80 -1.39
N GLU A 247 9.79 -11.20 -0.21
CA GLU A 247 9.40 -10.57 1.04
C GLU A 247 10.07 -9.21 1.23
N THR A 248 11.32 -9.06 0.78
CA THR A 248 11.99 -7.75 0.72
C THR A 248 11.18 -6.78 -0.14
N CYS A 249 10.73 -7.20 -1.33
CA CYS A 249 9.90 -6.34 -2.20
C CYS A 249 8.59 -5.95 -1.52
N THR A 250 7.86 -6.93 -0.99
CA THR A 250 6.57 -6.70 -0.32
C THR A 250 6.72 -5.75 0.87
N SER A 251 7.76 -5.93 1.68
CA SER A 251 8.03 -5.08 2.85
C SER A 251 8.43 -3.66 2.45
N LEU A 252 9.18 -3.50 1.34
CA LEU A 252 9.50 -2.19 0.79
C LEU A 252 8.25 -1.50 0.24
N GLU A 253 7.35 -2.23 -0.43
CA GLU A 253 6.06 -1.67 -0.84
C GLU A 253 5.24 -1.15 0.32
N GLU A 254 5.07 -1.95 1.38
CA GLU A 254 4.38 -1.53 2.61
C GLU A 254 5.04 -0.29 3.24
N PHE A 255 6.38 -0.25 3.25
CA PHE A 255 7.15 0.91 3.73
C PHE A 255 6.81 2.19 2.96
N PHE A 256 6.83 2.15 1.64
CA PHE A 256 6.56 3.31 0.79
C PHE A 256 5.08 3.70 0.77
N LEU A 257 4.16 2.73 0.89
CA LEU A 257 2.73 2.96 1.09
C LEU A 257 2.45 3.81 2.34
N VAL A 258 3.04 3.41 3.48
CA VAL A 258 2.87 4.14 4.74
C VAL A 258 3.46 5.55 4.68
N LEU A 259 4.56 5.74 3.96
CA LEU A 259 5.14 7.08 3.72
C LEU A 259 4.20 7.96 2.88
N GLY A 260 3.58 7.41 1.83
CA GLY A 260 2.63 8.12 0.98
C GLY A 260 1.36 8.56 1.72
N ASP A 261 0.77 7.68 2.54
CA ASP A 261 -0.45 7.98 3.29
C ASP A 261 -0.26 9.03 4.40
N ARG A 262 0.91 9.02 5.08
CA ARG A 262 1.25 10.07 6.05
C ARG A 262 1.37 11.43 5.37
N ALA A 263 2.02 11.50 4.22
CA ALA A 263 2.17 12.75 3.47
C ALA A 263 0.81 13.37 3.09
N LYS A 264 -0.18 12.56 2.70
CA LYS A 264 -1.55 13.02 2.42
C LYS A 264 -2.26 13.56 3.66
N LYS A 265 -2.14 12.87 4.81
CA LYS A 265 -2.77 13.29 6.07
C LYS A 265 -2.17 14.59 6.59
N THR A 266 -0.86 14.78 6.45
CA THR A 266 -0.18 16.05 6.78
C THR A 266 -0.61 17.18 5.83
N ALA A 267 -0.76 16.91 4.53
CA ALA A 267 -1.24 17.90 3.55
C ALA A 267 -2.71 18.30 3.76
N ALA A 268 -3.54 17.39 4.28
CA ALA A 268 -4.95 17.63 4.60
C ALA A 268 -5.19 18.30 5.96
N GLY A 269 -4.15 18.69 6.69
CA GLY A 269 -4.26 19.34 8.00
C GLY A 269 -4.81 18.45 9.12
N ALA A 270 -4.86 17.13 8.91
CA ALA A 270 -5.49 16.17 9.81
C ALA A 270 -4.53 15.56 10.85
N ASP A 271 -3.26 16.00 10.88
CA ASP A 271 -2.26 15.53 11.84
C ASP A 271 -1.62 16.73 12.56
N PRO A 272 -2.08 17.08 13.78
CA PRO A 272 -1.51 18.18 14.56
C PRO A 272 -0.20 17.78 15.26
N ILE A 273 0.26 16.52 15.12
CA ILE A 273 1.58 16.07 15.56
C ILE A 273 2.52 16.11 14.36
N GLY A 274 2.70 17.32 13.82
CA GLY A 274 3.77 17.60 12.88
C GLY A 274 5.12 17.55 13.60
N ASN A 275 5.70 16.36 13.71
CA ASN A 275 7.15 16.16 13.87
C ASN A 275 7.55 14.80 13.28
N ASN A 276 8.67 14.79 12.55
CA ASN A 276 9.37 13.64 11.92
C ASN A 276 8.99 13.24 10.49
N LEU A 277 8.70 14.23 9.64
CA LEU A 277 9.37 14.30 8.33
C LEU A 277 10.44 15.40 8.30
N THR A 278 10.77 15.99 9.45
CA THR A 278 12.06 16.63 9.64
C THR A 278 13.12 15.55 9.53
N VAL A 279 14.09 15.80 8.66
CA VAL A 279 15.43 15.24 8.74
C VAL A 279 15.96 15.66 10.12
N ASP A 280 15.56 14.93 11.17
CA ASP A 280 15.94 15.26 12.54
C ASP A 280 17.38 14.76 12.71
N SER A 281 18.30 15.71 12.60
CA SER A 281 19.73 15.51 12.80
C SER A 281 20.09 15.19 14.25
N SER A 282 19.12 15.18 15.18
CA SER A 282 19.40 15.12 16.62
C SER A 282 19.16 13.77 17.30
N THR A 283 18.57 12.75 16.65
CA THR A 283 18.34 11.43 17.26
C THR A 283 19.01 10.25 16.56
N GLY A 284 19.78 10.47 15.49
CA GLY A 284 20.52 9.40 14.80
C GLY A 284 19.67 8.27 14.17
N ASN A 285 18.34 8.36 14.25
CA ASN A 285 17.39 7.29 13.89
C ASN A 285 16.38 7.70 12.79
N GLY A 286 16.59 8.85 12.14
CA GLY A 286 15.76 9.35 11.04
C GLY A 286 15.95 8.59 9.72
N LEU A 287 14.88 8.52 8.93
CA LEU A 287 14.92 8.17 7.52
C LEU A 287 15.62 9.31 6.76
N THR A 288 16.92 9.15 6.49
CA THR A 288 17.67 10.09 5.65
C THR A 288 17.23 9.97 4.19
N GLY A 289 17.44 11.02 3.39
CA GLY A 289 17.21 10.97 1.94
C GLY A 289 17.99 9.84 1.26
N ASP A 290 19.21 9.57 1.74
CA ASP A 290 20.04 8.46 1.25
C ASP A 290 19.43 7.09 1.57
N ARG A 291 18.89 6.89 2.78
CA ARG A 291 18.22 5.63 3.14
C ARG A 291 16.94 5.39 2.33
N LEU A 292 16.21 6.45 1.98
CA LEU A 292 15.05 6.37 1.10
C LEU A 292 15.45 5.90 -0.30
N LEU A 293 16.56 6.44 -0.83
CA LEU A 293 17.11 6.01 -2.11
C LEU A 293 17.63 4.57 -2.05
N ASP A 294 18.36 4.20 -1.00
CA ASP A 294 18.87 2.83 -0.85
C ASP A 294 17.72 1.82 -0.81
N ALA A 295 16.63 2.14 -0.10
CA ALA A 295 15.40 1.36 -0.12
C ALA A 295 14.78 1.27 -1.53
N TRP A 296 14.79 2.37 -2.27
CA TRP A 296 14.25 2.44 -3.64
C TRP A 296 15.06 1.59 -4.62
N TYR A 297 16.38 1.75 -4.66
CA TYR A 297 17.26 0.96 -5.52
C TYR A 297 17.24 -0.52 -5.15
N THR A 298 17.17 -0.85 -3.85
CA THR A 298 17.01 -2.23 -3.40
C THR A 298 15.71 -2.83 -3.91
N TYR A 299 14.60 -2.08 -3.85
CA TYR A 299 13.31 -2.49 -4.40
C TYR A 299 13.40 -2.75 -5.90
N LEU A 300 14.00 -1.84 -6.68
CA LEU A 300 14.11 -1.98 -8.14
C LEU A 300 14.86 -3.24 -8.56
N VAL A 301 15.97 -3.56 -7.88
CA VAL A 301 16.74 -4.78 -8.17
C VAL A 301 15.96 -6.03 -7.76
N CYS A 302 15.35 -6.03 -6.58
CA CYS A 302 14.60 -7.18 -6.11
C CYS A 302 13.37 -7.44 -7.00
N ALA A 303 12.65 -6.40 -7.41
CA ALA A 303 11.49 -6.50 -8.29
C ALA A 303 11.87 -6.90 -9.73
N GLY A 304 13.03 -6.47 -10.21
CA GLY A 304 13.58 -6.91 -11.51
C GLY A 304 14.01 -8.38 -11.53
N GLN A 305 14.34 -8.97 -10.37
CA GLN A 305 14.68 -10.39 -10.25
C GLN A 305 13.46 -11.32 -10.18
N LEU A 306 12.24 -10.77 -10.17
CA LEU A 306 11.01 -11.52 -10.02
C LEU A 306 10.14 -11.37 -11.28
N PRO A 307 10.25 -12.27 -12.28
CA PRO A 307 9.56 -12.14 -13.58
C PRO A 307 8.03 -12.11 -13.50
N ALA A 308 7.45 -12.61 -12.40
CA ALA A 308 6.00 -12.64 -12.15
C ALA A 308 5.54 -11.61 -11.09
N TYR A 309 6.44 -10.72 -10.66
CA TYR A 309 6.13 -9.74 -9.62
C TYR A 309 5.22 -8.64 -10.15
N ARG A 310 4.10 -8.42 -9.45
CA ARG A 310 3.10 -7.41 -9.79
C ARG A 310 3.15 -6.29 -8.74
N PRO A 311 3.73 -5.12 -9.06
CA PRO A 311 3.77 -4.00 -8.13
C PRO A 311 2.36 -3.54 -7.72
N SER A 312 2.13 -3.27 -6.44
CA SER A 312 0.84 -2.75 -5.99
C SER A 312 0.60 -1.30 -6.46
N ILE A 313 -0.62 -1.03 -6.97
CA ILE A 313 -1.06 0.30 -7.45
C ILE A 313 -1.16 1.31 -6.29
N GLY A 314 -1.14 0.88 -5.02
CA GLY A 314 -1.23 1.82 -3.89
C GLY A 314 0.02 2.68 -3.69
N PHE A 315 1.18 2.23 -4.19
CA PHE A 315 2.50 2.82 -3.96
C PHE A 315 2.69 4.21 -4.62
N CYS A 316 1.78 4.60 -5.53
CA CYS A 316 1.91 5.73 -6.45
C CYS A 316 2.10 7.12 -5.83
N HIS A 317 1.92 7.27 -4.52
CA HIS A 317 2.13 8.57 -3.91
C HIS A 317 3.61 8.75 -3.64
N VAL A 318 4.30 9.28 -4.66
CA VAL A 318 5.54 10.03 -4.50
C VAL A 318 5.41 10.79 -3.18
N PRO A 319 6.34 10.60 -2.22
CA PRO A 319 6.31 11.38 -1.00
C PRO A 319 6.13 12.83 -1.42
N ALA A 320 5.07 13.52 -0.97
CA ALA A 320 4.69 14.85 -1.45
C ALA A 320 5.75 15.94 -1.21
N ARG A 321 6.94 15.53 -0.75
CA ARG A 321 8.14 16.30 -0.45
C ARG A 321 9.42 15.58 -0.91
N LEU A 322 9.39 14.75 -1.96
CA LEU A 322 10.62 14.17 -2.51
C LEU A 322 11.51 15.33 -3.01
N PRO A 323 12.71 15.55 -2.44
CA PRO A 323 13.61 16.61 -2.87
C PRO A 323 13.80 16.60 -4.39
N SER A 324 13.84 17.77 -5.00
CA SER A 324 13.92 17.91 -6.47
C SER A 324 15.07 17.11 -7.09
N GLN A 325 16.18 16.97 -6.34
CA GLN A 325 17.35 16.18 -6.71
C GLN A 325 17.11 14.67 -6.87
N TYR A 326 16.08 14.10 -6.22
CA TYR A 326 15.77 12.66 -6.26
C TYR A 326 14.63 12.30 -7.24
N ARG A 327 13.91 13.31 -7.77
CA ARG A 327 12.76 13.08 -8.66
C ARG A 327 13.15 12.36 -9.96
N ARG A 328 14.32 12.72 -10.49
CA ARG A 328 14.88 12.07 -11.69
C ARG A 328 15.14 10.58 -11.46
N GLU A 329 15.82 10.25 -10.35
CA GLU A 329 16.17 8.88 -9.99
C GLU A 329 14.93 8.00 -9.76
N TRP A 330 13.86 8.60 -9.25
CA TRP A 330 12.58 7.95 -9.08
C TRP A 330 11.92 7.57 -10.42
N VAL A 331 11.89 8.52 -11.37
CA VAL A 331 11.32 8.32 -12.72
C VAL A 331 12.14 7.32 -13.53
N GLU A 332 13.46 7.48 -13.54
CA GLU A 332 14.36 6.56 -14.25
C GLU A 332 14.25 5.14 -13.69
N GLY A 333 14.16 5.00 -12.37
CA GLY A 333 13.93 3.71 -11.71
C GLY A 333 12.63 3.01 -12.14
N ALA A 334 11.55 3.78 -12.25
CA ALA A 334 10.27 3.26 -12.70
C ALA A 334 10.29 2.78 -14.16
N ILE A 335 10.99 3.52 -15.03
CA ILE A 335 11.17 3.15 -16.44
C ILE A 335 12.05 1.90 -16.57
N TYR A 336 13.11 1.79 -15.76
CA TYR A 336 13.94 0.59 -15.66
C TYR A 336 13.13 -0.65 -15.26
N LEU A 337 12.22 -0.50 -14.30
CA LEU A 337 11.36 -1.61 -13.88
C LEU A 337 10.46 -2.11 -15.02
N LEU A 338 9.96 -1.24 -15.89
CA LEU A 338 9.23 -1.66 -17.10
C LEU A 338 10.12 -2.42 -18.07
N ALA A 339 11.31 -1.89 -18.34
CA ALA A 339 12.25 -2.50 -19.28
C ALA A 339 12.69 -3.90 -18.86
N THR A 340 12.97 -4.10 -17.57
CA THR A 340 13.37 -5.40 -17.00
C THR A 340 12.27 -6.46 -17.07
N HIS A 341 11.01 -6.04 -17.23
CA HIS A 341 9.84 -6.91 -17.42
C HIS A 341 9.42 -7.04 -18.90
N ALA A 342 10.37 -6.92 -19.82
CA ALA A 342 10.17 -7.06 -21.27
C ALA A 342 9.23 -6.02 -21.93
N GLU A 343 8.85 -4.95 -21.23
CA GLU A 343 8.05 -3.84 -21.76
C GLU A 343 8.94 -2.72 -22.33
N VAL A 344 9.98 -3.09 -23.10
CA VAL A 344 10.99 -2.15 -23.64
C VAL A 344 10.37 -1.09 -24.56
N ALA A 345 9.34 -1.47 -25.32
CA ALA A 345 8.59 -0.53 -26.17
C ALA A 345 7.83 0.51 -25.33
N ALA A 346 7.20 0.10 -24.22
CA ALA A 346 6.51 1.02 -23.32
C ALA A 346 7.52 1.89 -22.55
N ALA A 347 8.64 1.34 -22.10
CA ALA A 347 9.73 2.10 -21.50
C ALA A 347 10.26 3.19 -22.45
N THR A 348 10.43 2.84 -23.73
CA THR A 348 10.86 3.75 -24.79
C THR A 348 9.83 4.84 -25.08
N GLU A 349 8.53 4.49 -25.11
CA GLU A 349 7.42 5.44 -25.23
C GLU A 349 7.46 6.47 -24.10
N LEU A 350 7.62 6.01 -22.85
CA LEU A 350 7.71 6.87 -21.68
C LEU A 350 8.93 7.80 -21.70
N LEU A 351 10.09 7.28 -22.11
CA LEU A 351 11.29 8.09 -22.31
C LEU A 351 11.08 9.16 -23.39
N SER A 352 10.42 8.82 -24.50
CA SER A 352 10.16 9.79 -25.58
C SER A 352 9.22 10.92 -25.15
N ARG A 353 8.25 10.61 -24.30
CA ARG A 353 7.26 11.56 -23.79
C ARG A 353 7.84 12.52 -22.74
N TRP A 354 8.76 12.05 -21.91
CA TRP A 354 9.26 12.79 -20.75
C TRP A 354 10.70 13.30 -20.88
N TYR A 355 11.44 12.78 -21.85
CA TYR A 355 12.73 13.28 -22.30
C TYR A 355 12.68 13.56 -23.82
N PRO A 356 11.87 14.55 -24.26
CA PRO A 356 11.64 14.83 -25.69
C PRO A 356 12.90 15.29 -26.44
N SER A 357 13.92 15.77 -25.73
CA SER A 357 15.23 16.12 -26.29
C SER A 357 16.21 14.95 -26.38
N GLY A 358 15.88 13.78 -25.82
CA GLY A 358 16.80 12.64 -25.68
C GLY A 358 17.96 12.88 -24.70
N ASP A 359 17.99 14.03 -24.01
CA ASP A 359 19.03 14.36 -23.02
C ASP A 359 18.60 13.88 -21.64
N SER A 360 19.35 12.93 -21.08
CA SER A 360 19.11 12.43 -19.72
C SER A 360 19.23 13.54 -18.66
N ARG A 361 19.91 14.66 -18.94
CA ARG A 361 20.19 15.73 -17.96
C ARG A 361 19.02 16.69 -17.73
N SER A 362 17.96 16.65 -18.52
CA SER A 362 16.78 17.50 -18.29
C SER A 362 15.96 16.99 -17.11
N THR A 363 15.57 17.87 -16.18
CA THR A 363 14.68 17.52 -15.06
C THR A 363 13.27 17.25 -15.59
N PRO A 364 12.66 16.08 -15.29
CA PRO A 364 11.30 15.81 -15.73
C PRO A 364 10.29 16.78 -15.10
N PRO A 365 9.17 17.11 -15.78
CA PRO A 365 8.13 18.00 -15.25
C PRO A 365 7.54 17.48 -13.93
N GLU A 366 7.05 18.40 -13.08
CA GLU A 366 6.54 18.06 -11.75
C GLU A 366 5.38 17.05 -11.76
N GLU A 367 4.55 17.10 -12.79
CA GLU A 367 3.42 16.17 -13.01
C GLU A 367 3.87 14.77 -13.48
N ALA A 368 5.11 14.60 -13.93
CA ALA A 368 5.55 13.36 -14.58
C ALA A 368 5.72 12.19 -13.59
N VAL A 369 6.19 12.44 -12.36
CA VAL A 369 6.60 11.34 -11.45
C VAL A 369 5.45 10.41 -11.08
N SER A 370 4.27 10.95 -10.75
CA SER A 370 3.08 10.15 -10.43
C SER A 370 2.49 9.48 -11.67
N GLN A 371 2.52 10.16 -12.83
CA GLN A 371 2.01 9.63 -14.10
C GLN A 371 2.87 8.45 -14.60
N VAL A 372 4.20 8.50 -14.41
CA VAL A 372 5.12 7.40 -14.74
C VAL A 372 4.73 6.14 -14.01
N TRP A 373 4.54 6.22 -12.70
CA TRP A 373 4.25 5.07 -11.88
C TRP A 373 2.88 4.47 -12.17
N GLU A 374 1.87 5.31 -12.42
CA GLU A 374 0.55 4.83 -12.86
C GLU A 374 0.62 4.05 -14.18
N VAL A 375 1.45 4.50 -15.13
CA VAL A 375 1.64 3.77 -16.39
C VAL A 375 2.40 2.47 -16.15
N VAL A 376 3.46 2.48 -15.35
CA VAL A 376 4.24 1.29 -14.97
C VAL A 376 3.35 0.24 -14.29
N ALA A 377 2.62 0.64 -13.25
CA ALA A 377 1.72 -0.25 -12.51
C ALA A 377 0.57 -0.75 -13.40
N ARG A 378 0.03 0.09 -14.30
CA ARG A 378 -0.99 -0.33 -15.25
C ARG A 378 -0.45 -1.31 -16.30
N ARG A 379 0.77 -1.13 -16.79
CA ARG A 379 1.39 -2.00 -17.81
C ARG A 379 1.81 -3.33 -17.20
N LEU A 380 2.52 -3.32 -16.07
CA LEU A 380 2.89 -4.52 -15.31
C LEU A 380 1.66 -5.23 -14.71
N GLY A 381 0.59 -4.49 -14.40
CA GLY A 381 -0.70 -5.05 -14.01
C GLY A 381 -1.56 -5.57 -15.18
N LYS A 382 -1.27 -5.17 -16.43
CA LYS A 382 -2.00 -5.59 -17.65
C LYS A 382 -1.40 -6.80 -18.37
N ILE A 383 -0.33 -7.41 -17.86
CA ILE A 383 0.08 -8.78 -18.25
C ILE A 383 -0.94 -9.78 -17.64
N SER A 384 -2.18 -9.64 -18.11
CA SER A 384 -3.36 -10.49 -17.88
C SER A 384 -3.98 -10.87 -19.24
N GLY A 385 -3.17 -10.86 -20.31
CA GLY A 385 -3.49 -11.44 -21.61
C GLY A 385 -2.54 -12.60 -21.91
N PRO A 386 -2.92 -13.57 -22.76
CA PRO A 386 -2.12 -14.77 -22.99
C PRO A 386 -0.82 -14.37 -23.71
N GLY A 387 0.28 -14.32 -22.97
CA GLY A 387 1.62 -14.24 -23.54
C GLY A 387 1.90 -15.49 -24.39
N PRO A 388 2.89 -15.44 -25.31
CA PRO A 388 3.24 -16.58 -26.12
C PRO A 388 3.54 -17.76 -25.21
N VAL A 389 2.98 -18.93 -25.55
CA VAL A 389 3.20 -20.19 -24.86
C VAL A 389 4.71 -20.47 -24.86
N LEU A 390 5.38 -20.04 -23.80
CA LEU A 390 6.68 -20.56 -23.44
C LEU A 390 6.46 -22.02 -23.02
N PRO A 391 7.39 -22.93 -23.36
CA PRO A 391 7.26 -24.32 -23.02
C PRO A 391 7.04 -24.43 -21.52
N VAL A 392 5.98 -25.14 -21.16
CA VAL A 392 5.59 -25.46 -19.78
C VAL A 392 6.88 -25.81 -19.02
N PRO A 393 7.33 -25.01 -18.02
CA PRO A 393 8.31 -25.50 -17.07
C PRO A 393 7.70 -26.78 -16.51
N PRO A 394 8.45 -27.90 -16.43
CA PRO A 394 7.88 -29.14 -15.92
C PRO A 394 7.16 -28.83 -14.63
N ASP A 395 5.90 -29.28 -14.54
CA ASP A 395 5.04 -29.03 -13.39
C ASP A 395 5.90 -29.18 -12.12
N PRO A 396 5.87 -28.21 -11.17
CA PRO A 396 6.46 -28.48 -9.86
C PRO A 396 5.85 -29.81 -9.42
N PRO A 397 6.67 -30.80 -8.98
CA PRO A 397 6.19 -32.16 -8.86
C PRO A 397 4.89 -32.13 -8.09
N ILE A 398 3.79 -32.32 -8.82
CA ILE A 398 2.52 -32.72 -8.24
C ILE A 398 2.96 -33.96 -7.49
N SER A 399 2.77 -33.97 -6.17
CA SER A 399 3.05 -35.19 -5.42
C SER A 399 2.45 -36.32 -6.23
N SER A 400 3.27 -37.30 -6.60
CA SER A 400 2.84 -38.47 -7.36
C SER A 400 1.82 -39.30 -6.56
N ASP A 401 1.53 -38.89 -5.34
CA ASP A 401 0.43 -39.38 -4.55
C ASP A 401 -0.89 -39.04 -5.22
N PRO A 402 -1.73 -40.04 -5.54
CA PRO A 402 -3.06 -39.78 -6.05
C PRO A 402 -3.81 -38.85 -5.08
N ILE A 403 -4.39 -37.77 -5.62
CA ILE A 403 -5.28 -36.87 -4.88
C ILE A 403 -6.33 -37.76 -4.20
N PRO A 404 -6.42 -37.79 -2.86
CA PRO A 404 -7.42 -38.60 -2.19
C PRO A 404 -8.80 -38.06 -2.59
N THR A 405 -9.54 -38.81 -3.39
CA THR A 405 -10.93 -38.51 -3.74
C THR A 405 -11.87 -38.56 -2.54
N ASP A 406 -11.37 -39.07 -1.41
CA ASP A 406 -12.11 -39.27 -0.16
C ASP A 406 -11.72 -38.24 0.92
N CYS A 407 -10.98 -37.18 0.55
CA CYS A 407 -10.56 -36.14 1.49
C CYS A 407 -11.76 -35.31 1.96
N ILE A 408 -12.14 -35.46 3.23
CA ILE A 408 -13.26 -34.73 3.86
C ILE A 408 -12.81 -33.58 4.77
N ASP A 409 -11.51 -33.49 5.09
CA ASP A 409 -10.93 -32.39 5.87
C ASP A 409 -10.29 -31.35 4.94
N PRO A 410 -10.77 -30.09 4.92
CA PRO A 410 -10.20 -29.02 4.12
C PRO A 410 -8.73 -28.73 4.44
N ARG A 411 -8.27 -29.00 5.67
CA ARG A 411 -6.86 -28.80 6.05
C ARG A 411 -5.95 -29.81 5.37
N GLU A 412 -6.37 -31.07 5.32
CA GLU A 412 -5.65 -32.13 4.62
C GLU A 412 -5.59 -31.85 3.12
N TRP A 413 -6.70 -31.39 2.53
CA TRP A 413 -6.77 -31.01 1.12
C TRP A 413 -5.77 -29.89 0.76
N LEU A 414 -5.70 -28.87 1.61
CA LEU A 414 -4.80 -27.73 1.47
C LEU A 414 -3.34 -28.16 1.67
N HIS A 415 -3.06 -28.97 2.69
CA HIS A 415 -1.72 -29.49 2.97
C HIS A 415 -1.19 -30.35 1.81
N ALA A 416 -2.04 -31.20 1.21
CA ALA A 416 -1.68 -32.01 0.04
C ALA A 416 -1.29 -31.17 -1.18
N ARG A 417 -1.66 -29.87 -1.19
CA ARG A 417 -1.30 -28.89 -2.23
C ARG A 417 -0.16 -27.98 -1.80
N ASN A 418 0.58 -28.34 -0.75
CA ASN A 418 1.64 -27.52 -0.16
C ASN A 418 1.15 -26.16 0.37
N CYS A 419 -0.15 -26.00 0.65
CA CYS A 419 -0.65 -24.83 1.37
C CYS A 419 -0.45 -25.03 2.88
N HIS A 420 0.20 -24.08 3.54
CA HIS A 420 0.30 -24.10 5.00
C HIS A 420 -0.85 -23.29 5.63
N VAL A 421 -1.72 -23.96 6.39
CA VAL A 421 -2.83 -23.32 7.12
C VAL A 421 -2.29 -22.67 8.40
N CYS A 422 -2.24 -21.35 8.44
CA CYS A 422 -1.74 -20.57 9.58
C CYS A 422 -2.80 -20.33 10.66
N GLY A 423 -4.08 -20.40 10.30
CA GLY A 423 -5.18 -20.16 11.23
C GLY A 423 -6.53 -20.16 10.51
N TYR A 424 -7.59 -20.34 11.30
CA TYR A 424 -8.97 -20.23 10.85
C TYR A 424 -9.84 -19.82 12.04
N LEU A 425 -11.01 -19.25 11.76
CA LEU A 425 -11.99 -18.93 12.78
C LEU A 425 -12.67 -20.22 13.27
N VAL A 426 -12.47 -20.54 14.54
CA VAL A 426 -13.26 -21.57 15.22
C VAL A 426 -14.60 -20.97 15.61
N VAL A 427 -15.64 -21.29 14.85
CA VAL A 427 -17.02 -20.87 15.16
C VAL A 427 -17.58 -21.82 16.22
N ASP A 428 -17.45 -21.45 17.50
CA ASP A 428 -18.00 -22.23 18.61
C ASP A 428 -19.54 -22.15 18.59
N HIS A 429 -20.20 -23.30 18.67
CA HIS A 429 -21.65 -23.39 18.83
C HIS A 429 -22.15 -22.73 20.13
N LYS A 430 -21.27 -22.54 21.12
CA LYS A 430 -21.55 -21.81 22.37
C LYS A 430 -21.52 -20.29 22.21
N GLU A 431 -20.96 -19.74 21.12
CA GLU A 431 -21.12 -18.31 20.76
C GLU A 431 -22.51 -18.03 20.17
N THR A 432 -23.56 -18.49 20.86
CA THR A 432 -24.95 -18.51 20.38
C THR A 432 -25.40 -17.13 19.91
N LEU A 433 -25.13 -16.07 20.67
CA LEU A 433 -25.56 -14.71 20.32
C LEU A 433 -24.96 -14.17 19.02
N ARG A 434 -23.69 -14.46 18.71
CA ARG A 434 -23.07 -14.02 17.44
C ARG A 434 -23.57 -14.84 16.26
N ASN A 435 -23.80 -16.13 16.48
CA ASN A 435 -24.36 -17.02 15.46
C ASN A 435 -25.83 -16.66 15.15
N GLU A 436 -26.62 -16.35 16.18
CA GLU A 436 -27.98 -15.83 16.06
C GLU A 436 -28.00 -14.49 15.32
N LEU A 437 -27.11 -13.57 15.66
CA LEU A 437 -27.00 -12.28 14.98
C LEU A 437 -26.61 -12.44 13.49
N ALA A 438 -25.65 -13.32 13.17
CA ALA A 438 -25.27 -13.61 11.79
C ALA A 438 -26.44 -14.20 10.99
N ARG A 439 -27.20 -15.14 11.58
CA ARG A 439 -28.42 -15.69 10.96
C ARG A 439 -29.50 -14.63 10.76
N LEU A 440 -29.78 -13.81 11.78
CA LEU A 440 -30.75 -12.72 11.68
C LEU A 440 -30.41 -11.75 10.54
N LEU A 441 -29.13 -11.36 10.40
CA LEU A 441 -28.68 -10.49 9.32
C LEU A 441 -28.75 -11.18 7.95
N GLY A 442 -28.40 -12.46 7.86
CA GLY A 442 -28.37 -13.18 6.59
C GLY A 442 -29.73 -13.65 6.08
N ASP A 443 -30.51 -14.34 6.93
CA ASP A 443 -31.84 -14.87 6.61
C ASP A 443 -32.86 -13.75 6.32
N HIS A 444 -32.64 -12.57 6.91
CA HIS A 444 -33.57 -11.45 6.81
C HIS A 444 -32.92 -10.16 6.28
N TYR A 445 -31.84 -10.28 5.51
CA TYR A 445 -31.07 -9.13 5.03
C TYR A 445 -31.95 -8.03 4.41
N ALA A 446 -32.88 -8.39 3.52
CA ALA A 446 -33.77 -7.44 2.86
C ALA A 446 -34.59 -6.57 3.84
N TYR A 447 -35.00 -7.13 4.97
CA TYR A 447 -35.80 -6.44 6.00
C TYR A 447 -34.96 -5.54 6.91
N VAL A 448 -33.71 -5.89 7.16
CA VAL A 448 -32.82 -5.18 8.10
C VAL A 448 -31.75 -4.31 7.42
N ARG A 449 -31.62 -4.42 6.10
CA ARG A 449 -30.62 -3.75 5.26
C ARG A 449 -30.44 -2.27 5.60
N THR A 450 -31.53 -1.51 5.62
CA THR A 450 -31.51 -0.05 5.84
C THR A 450 -30.87 0.32 7.18
N LEU A 451 -31.26 -0.37 8.26
CA LEU A 451 -30.72 -0.15 9.58
C LEU A 451 -29.25 -0.62 9.68
N TYR A 452 -28.95 -1.80 9.12
CA TYR A 452 -27.60 -2.35 9.10
C TYR A 452 -26.60 -1.40 8.43
N TRP A 453 -26.93 -0.85 7.26
CA TRP A 453 -26.05 0.07 6.54
C TRP A 453 -25.74 1.34 7.33
N LYS A 454 -26.73 1.88 8.05
CA LYS A 454 -26.55 3.06 8.91
C LYS A 454 -25.63 2.75 10.09
N ILE A 455 -25.77 1.59 10.71
CA ILE A 455 -24.86 1.14 11.77
C ILE A 455 -23.44 0.95 11.22
N ARG A 456 -23.31 0.33 10.04
CA ARG A 456 -22.02 0.10 9.38
C ARG A 456 -21.26 1.39 9.09
N GLU A 457 -21.94 2.47 8.69
CA GLU A 457 -21.32 3.78 8.42
C GLU A 457 -20.59 4.37 9.63
N VAL A 458 -21.09 4.12 10.85
CA VAL A 458 -20.58 4.75 12.07
C VAL A 458 -19.86 3.78 13.01
N VAL A 459 -19.83 2.48 12.70
CA VAL A 459 -19.27 1.45 13.61
C VAL A 459 -17.80 1.68 13.95
N SER A 460 -17.02 2.27 13.04
CA SER A 460 -15.59 2.56 13.25
C SER A 460 -15.36 3.77 14.14
N THR A 461 -16.23 4.79 14.06
CA THR A 461 -16.09 6.06 14.80
C THR A 461 -16.95 6.12 16.06
N GLY A 462 -17.91 5.20 16.19
CA GLY A 462 -19.07 5.38 17.07
C GLY A 462 -19.99 6.49 16.54
N GLY A 463 -21.17 6.62 17.15
CA GLY A 463 -22.09 7.70 16.79
C GLY A 463 -23.53 7.45 17.21
N LYS A 464 -24.33 8.50 17.15
CA LYS A 464 -25.79 8.42 17.33
C LYS A 464 -26.46 8.29 15.98
N ILE A 465 -27.44 7.39 15.90
CA ILE A 465 -28.27 7.19 14.72
C ILE A 465 -29.71 7.44 15.12
N GLU A 466 -30.39 8.26 14.31
CA GLU A 466 -31.84 8.42 14.35
C GLU A 466 -32.41 8.02 12.98
N LEU A 467 -33.36 7.09 12.97
CA LEU A 467 -34.00 6.63 11.75
C LEU A 467 -35.51 6.66 11.87
N ASN A 468 -36.15 7.25 10.87
CA ASN A 468 -37.60 7.22 10.72
C ASN A 468 -38.01 5.92 10.01
N ALA A 469 -38.94 5.20 10.63
CA ALA A 469 -39.47 3.92 10.16
C ALA A 469 -40.99 3.98 9.88
N THR A 470 -41.57 5.17 9.70
CA THR A 470 -43.00 5.33 9.36
C THR A 470 -43.40 4.55 8.11
N ASP A 471 -42.53 4.54 7.08
CA ASP A 471 -42.81 3.89 5.79
C ASP A 471 -42.26 2.46 5.72
N TRP A 472 -41.78 1.91 6.83
CA TRP A 472 -41.22 0.56 6.85
C TRP A 472 -42.32 -0.47 7.02
N GLU A 473 -42.11 -1.65 6.41
CA GLU A 473 -42.98 -2.80 6.64
C GLU A 473 -42.95 -3.23 8.12
N LYS A 474 -44.08 -3.77 8.59
CA LYS A 474 -44.20 -4.26 9.97
C LYS A 474 -43.11 -5.28 10.32
N GLU A 475 -42.77 -6.16 9.38
CA GLU A 475 -41.72 -7.16 9.59
C GLU A 475 -40.33 -6.52 9.63
N SER A 476 -40.02 -5.54 8.76
CA SER A 476 -38.79 -4.74 8.83
C SER A 476 -38.61 -4.07 10.18
N VAL A 477 -39.67 -3.47 10.73
CA VAL A 477 -39.63 -2.84 12.06
C VAL A 477 -39.38 -3.90 13.15
N LYS A 478 -40.10 -5.03 13.11
CA LYS A 478 -39.96 -6.11 14.09
C LYS A 478 -38.52 -6.67 14.12
N LEU A 479 -38.00 -7.05 12.96
CA LEU A 479 -36.66 -7.63 12.80
C LEU A 479 -35.56 -6.62 13.10
N SER A 480 -35.73 -5.35 12.71
CA SER A 480 -34.79 -4.27 13.06
C SER A 480 -34.70 -4.04 14.57
N ARG A 481 -35.82 -4.14 15.30
CA ARG A 481 -35.83 -4.07 16.77
C ARG A 481 -35.12 -5.28 17.39
N GLU A 482 -35.30 -6.46 16.82
CA GLU A 482 -34.58 -7.67 17.23
C GLU A 482 -33.07 -7.55 16.99
N LEU A 483 -32.67 -7.01 15.83
CA LEU A 483 -31.29 -6.70 15.50
C LEU A 483 -30.68 -5.77 16.55
N CYS A 484 -31.33 -4.64 16.86
CA CYS A 484 -30.86 -3.72 17.90
C CYS A 484 -30.70 -4.40 19.28
N ARG A 485 -31.61 -5.30 19.67
CA ARG A 485 -31.50 -6.03 20.95
C ARG A 485 -30.29 -6.97 20.97
N HIS A 486 -30.00 -7.67 19.89
CA HIS A 486 -28.80 -8.52 19.78
C HIS A 486 -27.53 -7.67 19.84
N LEU A 487 -27.51 -6.56 19.09
CA LEU A 487 -26.37 -5.64 19.09
C LEU A 487 -26.13 -5.01 20.47
N LEU A 488 -27.18 -4.67 21.21
CA LEU A 488 -27.08 -4.17 22.59
C LEU A 488 -26.53 -5.24 23.54
N LYS A 489 -27.01 -6.49 23.45
CA LYS A 489 -26.50 -7.62 24.26
C LYS A 489 -25.02 -7.92 23.99
N LEU A 490 -24.58 -7.73 22.75
CA LEU A 490 -23.19 -7.92 22.33
C LEU A 490 -22.32 -6.67 22.53
N HIS A 491 -22.86 -5.62 23.14
CA HIS A 491 -22.18 -4.35 23.40
C HIS A 491 -21.71 -3.59 22.15
N TYR A 492 -22.31 -3.87 20.98
CA TYR A 492 -22.14 -3.06 19.77
C TYR A 492 -22.90 -1.73 19.86
N LEU A 493 -23.98 -1.70 20.64
CA LEU A 493 -24.70 -0.47 20.99
C LEU A 493 -24.44 -0.15 22.45
N SER A 494 -24.22 1.13 22.76
CA SER A 494 -24.22 1.63 24.13
C SER A 494 -25.63 2.01 24.60
N ASP A 495 -26.52 2.35 23.65
CA ASP A 495 -27.92 2.67 23.94
C ASP A 495 -28.83 2.34 22.75
N TYR A 496 -30.07 1.98 23.03
CA TYR A 496 -31.10 1.68 22.04
C TYR A 496 -32.51 1.92 22.60
N ASN A 497 -33.30 2.71 21.87
CA ASN A 497 -34.72 2.91 22.08
C ASN A 497 -35.48 2.95 20.75
N TYR A 498 -36.71 2.41 20.74
CA TYR A 498 -37.64 2.57 19.62
C TYR A 498 -38.90 3.29 20.09
N ASP A 499 -39.08 4.52 19.60
CA ASP A 499 -40.28 5.31 19.84
C ASP A 499 -41.41 4.82 18.95
N LYS A 500 -42.35 4.07 19.55
CA LYS A 500 -43.53 3.53 18.86
C LYS A 500 -44.49 4.62 18.37
N THR A 501 -44.52 5.79 19.02
CA THR A 501 -45.47 6.86 18.68
C THR A 501 -45.02 7.63 17.45
N ARG A 502 -43.71 7.84 17.32
CA ARG A 502 -43.08 8.53 16.18
C ARG A 502 -42.52 7.58 15.13
N SER A 503 -42.60 6.27 15.36
CA SER A 503 -41.97 5.22 14.56
C SER A 503 -40.49 5.49 14.31
N ARG A 504 -39.72 5.82 15.36
CA ARG A 504 -38.29 6.16 15.24
C ARG A 504 -37.38 5.23 16.03
N PHE A 505 -36.26 4.87 15.40
CA PHE A 505 -35.13 4.24 16.08
C PHE A 505 -34.18 5.32 16.57
N HIS A 506 -33.80 5.24 17.85
CA HIS A 506 -32.73 6.02 18.45
C HIS A 506 -31.70 5.03 19.00
N LEU A 507 -30.47 5.10 18.51
CA LEU A 507 -29.41 4.20 18.95
C LEU A 507 -28.06 4.91 19.01
N SER A 508 -27.25 4.50 19.96
CA SER A 508 -25.86 4.94 20.09
C SER A 508 -24.96 3.75 19.84
N VAL A 509 -24.17 3.83 18.77
CA VAL A 509 -23.18 2.81 18.42
C VAL A 509 -21.93 3.06 19.27
N ALA A 510 -21.49 2.02 19.97
CA ALA A 510 -20.30 2.10 20.79
C ALA A 510 -19.06 2.29 19.88
N PRO A 511 -18.15 3.24 20.19
CA PRO A 511 -16.87 3.29 19.50
C PRO A 511 -16.13 1.99 19.75
N ASN A 512 -15.48 1.47 18.70
CA ASN A 512 -14.91 0.12 18.68
C ASN A 512 -13.36 0.15 18.72
N PRO A 513 -12.73 0.37 19.89
CA PRO A 513 -11.27 0.43 20.01
C PRO A 513 -10.59 -0.96 19.92
N ASN A 514 -11.34 -2.06 20.05
CA ASN A 514 -10.78 -3.42 20.23
C ASN A 514 -11.06 -4.39 19.05
N GLY A 515 -11.42 -3.89 17.86
CA GLY A 515 -11.56 -4.72 16.65
C GLY A 515 -12.84 -5.55 16.53
N THR A 516 -13.80 -5.44 17.45
CA THR A 516 -15.09 -6.17 17.39
C THR A 516 -16.00 -5.74 16.23
N GLY A 517 -15.83 -4.53 15.73
CA GLY A 517 -16.56 -3.97 14.58
C GLY A 517 -16.24 -4.64 13.25
N ASN A 518 -15.15 -5.41 13.14
CA ASN A 518 -14.87 -6.24 11.96
C ASN A 518 -16.02 -7.22 11.68
N PHE A 519 -16.71 -7.67 12.73
CA PHE A 519 -17.92 -8.48 12.58
C PHE A 519 -19.00 -7.74 11.77
N LEU A 520 -19.33 -6.49 12.12
CA LEU A 520 -20.36 -5.71 11.41
C LEU A 520 -19.89 -5.17 10.05
N LEU A 521 -18.58 -5.01 9.85
CA LEU A 521 -17.99 -4.56 8.59
C LEU A 521 -17.99 -5.65 7.50
N GLY A 522 -17.94 -6.93 7.87
CA GLY A 522 -18.00 -8.05 6.93
C GLY A 522 -18.04 -9.44 7.55
N GLY A 523 -17.42 -9.64 8.72
CA GLY A 523 -17.28 -10.97 9.32
C GLY A 523 -18.58 -11.67 9.69
N TRP A 524 -19.69 -10.94 9.87
CA TRP A 524 -21.02 -11.54 10.06
C TRP A 524 -21.46 -12.33 8.83
N PHE A 525 -21.10 -11.88 7.64
CA PHE A 525 -21.53 -12.47 6.38
C PHE A 525 -20.76 -13.76 6.09
N GLU A 526 -19.44 -13.74 6.29
CA GLU A 526 -18.58 -14.94 6.26
C GLU A 526 -19.11 -16.00 7.23
N ARG A 527 -19.39 -15.60 8.48
CA ARG A 527 -19.95 -16.49 9.50
C ARG A 527 -21.33 -17.04 9.12
N TYR A 528 -22.21 -16.21 8.56
CA TYR A 528 -23.53 -16.64 8.10
C TYR A 528 -23.43 -17.70 7.00
N VAL A 529 -22.59 -17.47 5.99
CA VAL A 529 -22.36 -18.43 4.89
C VAL A 529 -21.79 -19.74 5.43
N TYR A 530 -20.82 -19.68 6.35
CA TYR A 530 -20.29 -20.87 7.04
C TYR A 530 -21.39 -21.65 7.78
N LEU A 531 -22.25 -20.97 8.56
CA LEU A 531 -23.33 -21.62 9.31
C LEU A 531 -24.33 -22.29 8.36
N LYS A 532 -24.72 -21.60 7.28
CA LYS A 532 -25.64 -22.14 6.28
C LYS A 532 -25.07 -23.31 5.50
N LEU A 533 -23.79 -23.27 5.14
CA LEU A 533 -23.15 -24.40 4.46
C LEU A 533 -23.14 -25.65 5.35
N ASN A 534 -22.84 -25.50 6.64
CA ASN A 534 -22.91 -26.63 7.58
C ASN A 534 -24.34 -27.15 7.81
N GLU A 535 -25.35 -26.27 7.83
CA GLU A 535 -26.76 -26.66 7.84
C GLU A 535 -27.10 -27.47 6.59
N MET A 536 -26.70 -27.00 5.40
CA MET A 536 -26.92 -27.70 4.13
C MET A 536 -26.23 -29.06 4.08
N LEU A 537 -24.98 -29.19 4.57
CA LEU A 537 -24.28 -30.47 4.67
C LEU A 537 -25.11 -31.48 5.47
N LYS A 538 -25.61 -31.06 6.63
CA LYS A 538 -26.42 -31.89 7.51
C LYS A 538 -27.77 -32.25 6.88
N ASP A 539 -28.49 -31.26 6.35
CA ASP A 539 -29.86 -31.43 5.85
C ASP A 539 -29.91 -32.28 4.57
N ASN A 540 -28.85 -32.23 3.75
CA ASN A 540 -28.75 -33.01 2.51
C ASN A 540 -27.96 -34.32 2.69
N GLY A 541 -27.47 -34.62 3.90
CA GLY A 541 -26.67 -35.82 4.17
C GLY A 541 -25.33 -35.87 3.42
N TRP A 542 -24.76 -34.71 3.07
CA TRP A 542 -23.47 -34.63 2.41
C TRP A 542 -22.34 -34.83 3.42
N VAL A 543 -21.33 -35.61 3.03
CA VAL A 543 -20.17 -35.90 3.86
C VAL A 543 -19.13 -34.80 3.63
N GLY A 544 -18.76 -34.09 4.69
CA GLY A 544 -17.86 -32.96 4.53
C GLY A 544 -17.65 -32.14 5.79
N THR A 545 -16.64 -31.28 5.76
CA THR A 545 -16.39 -30.27 6.79
C THR A 545 -15.99 -28.94 6.16
N CYS A 546 -16.21 -27.84 6.88
CA CYS A 546 -15.92 -26.50 6.41
C CYS A 546 -15.11 -25.72 7.44
N LEU A 547 -14.37 -24.72 6.97
CA LEU A 547 -13.66 -23.75 7.78
C LEU A 547 -14.09 -22.33 7.38
N CYS A 548 -14.00 -21.41 8.32
CA CYS A 548 -14.27 -19.98 8.12
C CYS A 548 -12.97 -19.19 8.33
N ASN A 549 -12.74 -18.14 7.53
CA ASN A 549 -11.63 -17.22 7.62
C ASN A 549 -10.25 -17.94 7.64
N VAL A 550 -10.02 -18.81 6.66
CA VAL A 550 -8.82 -19.65 6.58
C VAL A 550 -7.65 -18.83 6.05
N LYS A 551 -6.59 -18.72 6.84
CA LYS A 551 -5.35 -18.06 6.45
C LYS A 551 -4.36 -19.11 5.98
N ILE A 552 -3.97 -19.02 4.72
CA ILE A 552 -3.03 -19.94 4.09
C ILE A 552 -1.78 -19.21 3.59
N ILE A 553 -0.65 -19.90 3.61
CA ILE A 553 0.56 -19.53 2.88
C ILE A 553 0.66 -20.47 1.68
N LEU A 554 0.66 -19.89 0.48
CA LEU A 554 0.97 -20.60 -0.75
C LEU A 554 2.49 -20.83 -0.85
N PRO A 555 3.00 -21.86 -1.54
CA PRO A 555 4.45 -22.13 -1.67
C PRO A 555 5.29 -21.00 -2.26
N VAL A 556 4.68 -20.08 -3.00
CA VAL A 556 5.30 -18.84 -3.49
C VAL A 556 5.33 -17.73 -2.42
N ALA A 557 5.12 -18.07 -1.14
CA ALA A 557 5.15 -17.20 0.03
C ALA A 557 4.11 -16.05 0.06
N SER A 558 3.11 -16.06 -0.82
CA SER A 558 1.95 -15.16 -0.72
C SER A 558 0.97 -15.67 0.33
N GLN A 559 0.58 -14.80 1.27
CA GLN A 559 -0.50 -15.09 2.20
C GLN A 559 -1.85 -14.82 1.52
N CYS A 560 -2.79 -15.74 1.69
CA CYS A 560 -4.16 -15.59 1.23
C CYS A 560 -5.12 -15.90 2.38
N GLU A 561 -6.24 -15.19 2.42
CA GLU A 561 -7.38 -15.50 3.29
C GLU A 561 -8.50 -16.08 2.42
N LEU A 562 -9.11 -17.19 2.87
CA LEU A 562 -10.27 -17.81 2.25
C LEU A 562 -11.44 -17.65 3.22
N ASP A 563 -12.46 -16.90 2.84
CA ASP A 563 -13.57 -16.55 3.74
C ASP A 563 -14.33 -17.80 4.22
N VAL A 564 -14.71 -18.69 3.31
CA VAL A 564 -15.24 -20.02 3.64
C VAL A 564 -14.64 -21.05 2.68
N PHE A 565 -14.01 -22.09 3.23
CA PHE A 565 -13.43 -23.18 2.46
C PHE A 565 -13.82 -24.52 3.07
N GLY A 566 -14.33 -25.45 2.27
CA GLY A 566 -14.81 -26.73 2.75
C GLY A 566 -14.60 -27.87 1.76
N MET A 567 -14.74 -29.09 2.27
CA MET A 567 -14.82 -30.30 1.46
C MET A 567 -16.25 -30.83 1.53
N VAL A 568 -16.85 -31.10 0.38
CA VAL A 568 -18.20 -31.65 0.26
C VAL A 568 -18.15 -32.83 -0.70
N ASN A 569 -18.42 -34.04 -0.19
CA ASN A 569 -18.33 -35.30 -0.93
C ASN A 569 -17.00 -35.44 -1.71
N GLY A 570 -15.88 -35.13 -1.04
CA GLY A 570 -14.54 -35.21 -1.63
C GLY A 570 -14.17 -34.07 -2.59
N LYS A 571 -15.05 -33.09 -2.79
CA LYS A 571 -14.82 -31.93 -3.66
C LYS A 571 -14.59 -30.65 -2.85
N PRO A 572 -13.58 -29.83 -3.20
CA PRO A 572 -13.36 -28.57 -2.51
C PRO A 572 -14.39 -27.52 -2.95
N VAL A 573 -14.92 -26.79 -1.99
CA VAL A 573 -15.83 -25.65 -2.20
C VAL A 573 -15.19 -24.42 -1.57
N TRP A 574 -15.09 -23.35 -2.34
CA TRP A 574 -14.59 -22.06 -1.87
C TRP A 574 -15.65 -20.98 -2.09
N ILE A 575 -15.95 -20.21 -1.05
CA ILE A 575 -16.87 -19.08 -1.11
C ILE A 575 -16.18 -17.85 -0.54
N GLU A 576 -15.99 -16.83 -1.36
CA GLU A 576 -15.54 -15.49 -0.95
C GLU A 576 -16.75 -14.57 -0.72
N CYS A 577 -16.78 -13.88 0.41
CA CYS A 577 -17.85 -13.01 0.86
C CYS A 577 -17.44 -11.54 0.81
N LYS A 578 -18.20 -10.72 0.07
CA LYS A 578 -18.03 -9.27 0.03
C LYS A 578 -19.30 -8.55 0.45
N THR A 579 -19.15 -7.57 1.35
CA THR A 579 -20.25 -6.64 1.64
C THR A 579 -20.36 -5.51 0.61
N ASN A 580 -19.28 -5.24 -0.13
CA ASN A 580 -19.20 -4.30 -1.25
C ASN A 580 -17.85 -4.44 -1.99
N GLY A 581 -17.79 -3.98 -3.25
CA GLY A 581 -16.54 -3.70 -3.96
C GLY A 581 -15.91 -4.87 -4.72
N LEU A 582 -16.69 -5.90 -5.08
CA LEU A 582 -16.15 -7.17 -5.60
C LEU A 582 -15.29 -7.01 -6.88
N SER A 583 -15.64 -6.10 -7.80
CA SER A 583 -14.94 -5.96 -9.09
C SER A 583 -13.44 -5.63 -9.00
N GLY A 584 -12.98 -5.01 -7.91
CA GLY A 584 -11.55 -4.74 -7.70
C GLY A 584 -10.74 -5.98 -7.28
N ASP A 585 -11.43 -6.99 -6.74
CA ASP A 585 -10.82 -8.15 -6.08
C ASP A 585 -10.92 -9.43 -6.92
N LEU A 586 -11.64 -9.44 -8.05
CA LEU A 586 -11.91 -10.68 -8.80
C LEU A 586 -10.67 -11.29 -9.48
N GLY A 587 -9.65 -10.47 -9.78
CA GLY A 587 -8.41 -10.92 -10.41
C GLY A 587 -7.66 -11.97 -9.58
N LYS A 588 -7.57 -11.79 -8.25
CA LYS A 588 -6.85 -12.73 -7.37
C LYS A 588 -7.44 -14.14 -7.36
N TYR A 589 -8.77 -14.28 -7.55
CA TYR A 589 -9.40 -15.60 -7.52
C TYR A 589 -9.08 -16.43 -8.77
N THR A 590 -8.82 -15.78 -9.90
CA THR A 590 -8.47 -16.46 -11.15
C THR A 590 -7.13 -17.18 -11.04
N ASP A 591 -6.19 -16.60 -10.27
CA ASP A 591 -4.85 -17.14 -10.07
C ASP A 591 -4.82 -18.19 -8.93
N ILE A 592 -5.60 -17.98 -7.86
CA ILE A 592 -5.60 -18.85 -6.67
C ILE A 592 -6.46 -20.11 -6.86
N ARG A 593 -7.59 -20.01 -7.55
CA ARG A 593 -8.53 -21.15 -7.71
C ARG A 593 -7.86 -22.39 -8.35
N PRO A 594 -7.15 -22.29 -9.49
CA PRO A 594 -6.51 -23.46 -10.11
C PRO A 594 -5.49 -24.10 -9.18
N TYR A 595 -4.77 -23.27 -8.42
CA TYR A 595 -3.77 -23.72 -7.47
C TYR A 595 -4.38 -24.55 -6.33
N LEU A 596 -5.52 -24.11 -5.79
CA LEU A 596 -6.27 -24.85 -4.78
C LEU A 596 -6.99 -26.09 -5.34
N GLY A 597 -6.96 -26.31 -6.66
CA GLY A 597 -7.66 -27.39 -7.33
C GLY A 597 -9.19 -27.32 -7.19
N VAL A 598 -9.74 -26.10 -7.11
CA VAL A 598 -11.18 -25.87 -6.97
C VAL A 598 -11.79 -25.69 -8.35
N ASP A 599 -12.84 -26.43 -8.70
CA ASP A 599 -13.52 -26.25 -9.98
C ASP A 599 -14.25 -24.90 -10.04
N LYS A 600 -14.40 -24.30 -11.22
CA LYS A 600 -14.98 -22.95 -11.37
C LYS A 600 -16.43 -22.87 -10.85
N GLU A 601 -17.17 -23.99 -10.95
CA GLU A 601 -18.53 -24.13 -10.45
C GLU A 601 -18.59 -24.23 -8.92
N LEU A 602 -17.47 -24.58 -8.27
CA LEU A 602 -17.34 -24.73 -6.82
C LEU A 602 -16.57 -23.57 -6.17
N ALA A 603 -16.12 -22.59 -6.96
CA ALA A 603 -15.53 -21.34 -6.50
C ALA A 603 -16.55 -20.21 -6.65
N PHE A 604 -17.09 -19.73 -5.54
CA PHE A 604 -18.12 -18.70 -5.49
C PHE A 604 -17.55 -17.37 -4.99
N ALA A 605 -17.97 -16.28 -5.61
CA ALA A 605 -17.79 -14.94 -5.08
C ALA A 605 -19.17 -14.32 -4.88
N VAL A 606 -19.53 -14.02 -3.62
CA VAL A 606 -20.82 -13.45 -3.26
C VAL A 606 -20.67 -11.99 -2.83
N GLU A 607 -21.47 -11.09 -3.41
CA GLU A 607 -21.54 -9.68 -3.01
C GLU A 607 -22.96 -9.27 -2.60
N LEU A 608 -23.08 -8.58 -1.46
CA LEU A 608 -24.35 -7.99 -1.03
C LEU A 608 -24.83 -6.93 -2.04
N ASP A 609 -26.12 -6.97 -2.38
CA ASP A 609 -26.79 -5.99 -3.24
C ASP A 609 -26.25 -5.90 -4.68
N LEU A 610 -25.48 -6.90 -5.13
CA LEU A 610 -25.01 -6.96 -6.51
C LEU A 610 -26.18 -7.27 -7.46
N PRO A 611 -26.44 -6.42 -8.49
CA PRO A 611 -27.49 -6.70 -9.48
C PRO A 611 -27.22 -7.99 -10.25
N GLU A 612 -28.24 -8.80 -10.48
CA GLU A 612 -28.12 -10.13 -11.10
C GLU A 612 -27.48 -10.09 -12.50
N GLU A 613 -27.81 -9.07 -13.29
CA GLU A 613 -27.19 -8.86 -14.61
C GLU A 613 -25.66 -8.73 -14.50
N ARG A 614 -25.18 -8.02 -13.48
CA ARG A 614 -23.76 -7.85 -13.21
C ARG A 614 -23.11 -9.12 -12.70
N CYS A 615 -23.83 -9.96 -11.95
CA CYS A 615 -23.36 -11.30 -11.55
C CYS A 615 -23.04 -12.16 -12.79
N GLY A 616 -23.92 -12.17 -13.79
CA GLY A 616 -23.72 -12.91 -15.04
C GLY A 616 -22.49 -12.45 -15.83
N LEU A 617 -22.33 -11.13 -16.01
CA LEU A 617 -21.18 -10.54 -16.71
C LEU A 617 -19.86 -10.86 -16.00
N LEU A 618 -19.81 -10.75 -14.67
CA LEU A 618 -18.60 -11.04 -13.90
C LEU A 618 -18.29 -12.54 -13.89
N THR A 619 -19.30 -13.41 -13.82
CA THR A 619 -19.10 -14.87 -13.95
C THR A 619 -18.53 -15.26 -15.31
N ALA A 620 -18.96 -14.60 -16.39
CA ALA A 620 -18.42 -14.85 -17.72
C ALA A 620 -16.97 -14.34 -17.88
N ALA A 621 -16.65 -13.23 -17.22
CA ALA A 621 -15.35 -12.57 -17.32
C ALA A 621 -14.28 -13.20 -16.41
N PHE A 622 -14.67 -13.79 -15.29
CA PHE A 622 -13.76 -14.32 -14.27
C PHE A 622 -14.01 -15.82 -14.07
N GLY A 623 -12.94 -16.61 -13.84
CA GLY A 623 -13.03 -18.07 -13.71
C GLY A 623 -13.69 -18.58 -12.42
N VAL A 624 -14.71 -17.89 -11.92
CA VAL A 624 -15.44 -18.12 -10.67
C VAL A 624 -16.93 -17.81 -10.83
N THR A 625 -17.78 -18.45 -10.03
CA THR A 625 -19.23 -18.22 -10.02
C THR A 625 -19.57 -16.99 -9.18
N VAL A 626 -19.99 -15.90 -9.81
CA VAL A 626 -20.37 -14.66 -9.12
C VAL A 626 -21.88 -14.63 -8.88
N VAL A 627 -22.27 -14.37 -7.63
CA VAL A 627 -23.68 -14.37 -7.18
C VAL A 627 -23.93 -13.23 -6.19
N ASN A 628 -25.20 -12.90 -5.97
CA ASN A 628 -25.60 -12.07 -4.85
C ASN A 628 -26.14 -12.92 -3.68
N GLN A 629 -26.51 -12.26 -2.58
CA GLN A 629 -26.98 -12.93 -1.36
C GLN A 629 -28.25 -13.78 -1.54
N ASN A 630 -29.09 -13.46 -2.54
CA ASN A 630 -30.33 -14.18 -2.80
C ASN A 630 -30.08 -15.45 -3.64
N GLN A 631 -29.01 -15.46 -4.43
CA GLN A 631 -28.71 -16.54 -5.38
C GLN A 631 -27.78 -17.61 -4.81
N LEU A 632 -26.93 -17.25 -3.84
CA LEU A 632 -25.82 -18.10 -3.37
C LEU A 632 -26.23 -19.54 -3.03
N PHE A 633 -27.16 -19.72 -2.08
CA PHE A 633 -27.46 -21.06 -1.57
C PHE A 633 -28.24 -21.91 -2.58
N ALA A 634 -29.14 -21.30 -3.36
CA ALA A 634 -29.85 -22.01 -4.42
C ALA A 634 -28.88 -22.50 -5.51
N LYS A 635 -27.91 -21.65 -5.91
CA LYS A 635 -26.90 -22.01 -6.89
C LYS A 635 -25.95 -23.08 -6.36
N LEU A 636 -25.47 -22.92 -5.12
CA LEU A 636 -24.60 -23.87 -4.45
C LEU A 636 -25.26 -25.25 -4.32
N GLN A 637 -26.53 -25.29 -3.89
CA GLN A 637 -27.30 -26.54 -3.80
C GLN A 637 -27.45 -27.20 -5.16
N GLY A 638 -27.82 -26.44 -6.19
CA GLY A 638 -27.95 -26.94 -7.56
C GLY A 638 -26.63 -27.53 -8.08
N THR A 639 -25.52 -26.82 -7.88
CA THR A 639 -24.19 -27.30 -8.29
C THR A 639 -23.82 -28.59 -7.55
N LEU A 640 -23.88 -28.59 -6.21
CA LEU A 640 -23.46 -29.76 -5.42
C LEU A 640 -24.34 -30.98 -5.69
N THR A 641 -25.65 -30.79 -5.88
CA THR A 641 -26.56 -31.88 -6.26
C THR A 641 -26.23 -32.43 -7.65
N SER A 642 -25.89 -31.56 -8.61
CA SER A 642 -25.51 -32.00 -9.96
C SER A 642 -24.16 -32.73 -10.02
N LEU A 643 -23.28 -32.49 -9.03
CA LEU A 643 -21.97 -33.13 -8.92
C LEU A 643 -22.02 -34.47 -8.16
N ASN A 644 -23.15 -34.80 -7.52
CA ASN A 644 -23.36 -36.12 -6.92
C ASN A 644 -23.73 -37.17 -7.98
N LEU A 645 -22.69 -37.92 -8.37
CA LEU A 645 -22.77 -39.34 -8.67
C LEU A 645 -23.57 -40.04 -7.56
N SER A 646 -24.52 -40.90 -7.95
CA SER A 646 -25.41 -41.67 -7.07
C SER A 646 -24.70 -42.24 -5.83
N PRO A 647 -25.37 -42.39 -4.69
CA PRO A 647 -24.84 -43.19 -3.59
C PRO A 647 -24.50 -44.57 -4.16
N THR A 648 -23.23 -44.96 -4.08
CA THR A 648 -22.76 -46.27 -4.52
C THR A 648 -23.60 -47.30 -3.77
N GLU A 649 -24.29 -48.16 -4.52
CA GLU A 649 -25.01 -49.30 -3.99
C GLU A 649 -24.08 -50.09 -3.08
N ALA A 650 -24.51 -50.30 -1.84
CA ALA A 650 -23.86 -51.23 -0.94
C ALA A 650 -23.85 -52.62 -1.59
N SER A 651 -22.66 -53.20 -1.73
CA SER A 651 -22.46 -54.63 -2.01
C SER A 651 -21.88 -55.32 -0.79
#